data_AF-A0A1I6DMI9-F1
#
_entry.id   AF-A0A1I6DMI9-F1
#
_cell.length_a   1.000
_cell.length_b   1.000
_cell.length_c   1.000
_cell.angle_alpha   90.00
_cell.angle_beta   90.00
_cell.angle_gamma   90.00
#
_symmetry.space_group_name_H-M   'P 1'
#
loop_
_entity.id
_entity.type
_entity.pdbx_description
1 polymer ?
#
loop_
_entity_poly.entity_id
_entity_poly.type
_entity_poly.pdbx_seq_one_letter_code
_entity_poly.pdbx_strand_id
1 'polypeptide(L)'
;MASQFGLLLRQWRQRAGLSQEALAQRAAVGIRTVRGLETGERTDPRMGTVRALADALELTGAERTELFSAAGRDEPMAAAEPVRFDPLHEAVETLKVAIEARWRREEEQRQIHDPVPLPVRWDAAPAPLMDSWLNIGGEATLGGRLDQVVDVHRRVGSRRLVVLGRAGSGKTVLTTRFVLDLLGAHNPADPVPVIFSLGSWHPERTGLRDWLADQLTRDHPFLAAPGPSGGTLAAALVDSQRVLPVLDGFDEIATGLHRPALTALNTTTLPLLLTSRVDEYRDAVEGTDVLTSAAAVVLADLTCDDLADYLPRTTRKTGPGGNVWKPVLDEVRCGGPLADVLTTPLMVALARRIYSDTPDHDPAALLDLHEPDEIERHLLSSFVPAVYGVHADRVRPWLGHLADHLTRLGTHDVAWWQFGTSSTVTGLGVGVAVGLADLVLETVLVGGLTARGVLFAVMIGLVTGLLFGVAHRYVVRRTPLEPVRTRLRLRGRAGRRVWSRALLGLAFGGAVGAAYGLVRAMAFWLVTPDVPWSAGVLVDIGVFGLVFGLGAALVFAVVAAMEAPLDVRSAGSPDGLLEANRRAVLGLVAVMVPVFAVFVAGATGVVASGLTALRFEVLWSPTTALALGLVGGIGGGLAYVLSLTAWGQWVVFARVWLPLTGKLPWGLPAFLDDAYRRGVLRRAGAVYQFRHARLQEHFARLR
;
A
#
# COMPACT_ATOMS: atom_id res chain seq x y z
N MET A 1 -38.81 -33.63 61.39
CA MET A 1 -37.96 -34.04 60.25
C MET A 1 -37.04 -32.87 59.92
N ALA A 2 -35.73 -33.07 59.91
CA ALA A 2 -34.78 -31.99 59.60
C ALA A 2 -34.96 -31.55 58.13
N SER A 3 -34.98 -30.24 57.87
CA SER A 3 -35.09 -29.72 56.50
C SER A 3 -33.83 -30.06 55.69
N GLN A 4 -33.99 -30.31 54.38
CA GLN A 4 -32.86 -30.57 53.47
C GLN A 4 -31.78 -29.49 53.58
N PHE A 5 -32.19 -28.23 53.73
CA PHE A 5 -31.31 -27.09 54.02
C PHE A 5 -30.47 -27.28 55.28
N GLY A 6 -31.10 -27.68 56.40
CA GLY A 6 -30.39 -27.86 57.67
C GLY A 6 -29.36 -28.99 57.62
N LEU A 7 -29.62 -30.05 56.85
CA LEU A 7 -28.68 -31.15 56.64
C LEU A 7 -27.47 -30.72 55.81
N LEU A 8 -27.68 -30.02 54.70
CA LEU A 8 -26.60 -29.50 53.86
C LEU A 8 -25.74 -28.48 54.60
N LEU A 9 -26.37 -27.57 55.34
CA LEU A 9 -25.66 -26.58 56.16
C LEU A 9 -24.76 -27.25 57.20
N ARG A 10 -25.28 -28.30 57.88
CA ARG A 10 -24.50 -29.06 58.86
C ARG A 10 -23.37 -29.85 58.21
N GLN A 11 -23.62 -30.48 57.06
CA GLN A 11 -22.63 -31.26 56.33
C GLN A 11 -21.45 -30.38 55.88
N TRP A 12 -21.74 -29.24 55.28
CA TRP A 12 -20.70 -28.32 54.81
C TRP A 12 -20.00 -27.58 55.95
N ARG A 13 -20.70 -27.26 57.04
CA ARG A 13 -20.04 -26.77 58.26
C ARG A 13 -19.03 -27.77 58.82
N GLN A 14 -19.41 -29.05 58.89
CA GLN A 14 -18.52 -30.12 59.35
C GLN A 14 -17.33 -30.33 58.42
N ARG A 15 -17.55 -30.26 57.09
CA ARG A 15 -16.47 -30.30 56.10
C ARG A 15 -15.49 -29.13 56.27
N ALA A 16 -15.99 -27.95 56.57
CA ALA A 16 -15.18 -26.76 56.84
C ALA A 16 -14.52 -26.75 58.23
N GLY A 17 -14.76 -27.77 59.08
CA GLY A 17 -14.19 -27.87 60.42
C GLY A 17 -14.71 -26.82 61.42
N LEU A 18 -15.83 -26.15 61.13
CA LEU A 18 -16.33 -25.04 61.94
C LEU A 18 -17.29 -25.53 63.03
N SER A 19 -17.21 -24.98 64.24
CA SER A 19 -18.29 -25.11 65.24
C SER A 19 -19.51 -24.26 64.83
N GLN A 20 -20.69 -24.51 65.41
CA GLN A 20 -21.88 -23.66 65.15
C GLN A 20 -21.61 -22.20 65.53
N GLU A 21 -20.82 -21.96 66.57
CA GLU A 21 -20.41 -20.64 67.03
C GLU A 21 -19.43 -19.97 66.06
N ALA A 22 -18.45 -20.70 65.56
CA ALA A 22 -17.49 -20.20 64.59
C ALA A 22 -18.16 -19.83 63.24
N LEU A 23 -19.09 -20.66 62.76
CA LEU A 23 -19.86 -20.35 61.55
C LEU A 23 -20.75 -19.11 61.76
N ALA A 24 -21.42 -19.02 62.90
CA ALA A 24 -22.27 -17.89 63.24
C ALA A 24 -21.48 -16.57 63.26
N GLN A 25 -20.30 -16.57 63.87
CA GLN A 25 -19.41 -15.41 63.92
C GLN A 25 -18.91 -15.02 62.51
N ARG A 26 -18.51 -16.01 61.71
CA ARG A 26 -17.99 -15.77 60.35
C ARG A 26 -19.07 -15.26 59.38
N ALA A 27 -20.29 -15.75 59.51
CA ALA A 27 -21.44 -15.29 58.72
C ALA A 27 -22.12 -14.04 59.31
N ALA A 28 -21.62 -13.49 60.43
CA ALA A 28 -22.23 -12.37 61.16
C ALA A 28 -23.72 -12.60 61.50
N VAL A 29 -24.09 -13.83 61.89
CA VAL A 29 -25.44 -14.22 62.30
C VAL A 29 -25.43 -14.77 63.73
N GLY A 30 -26.57 -14.75 64.42
CA GLY A 30 -26.65 -15.28 65.79
C GLY A 30 -26.46 -16.80 65.86
N ILE A 31 -25.76 -17.31 66.87
CA ILE A 31 -25.52 -18.76 67.10
C ILE A 31 -26.84 -19.54 67.18
N ARG A 32 -27.86 -18.97 67.84
CA ARG A 32 -29.22 -19.54 67.91
C ARG A 32 -29.87 -19.68 66.52
N THR A 33 -29.51 -18.82 65.57
CA THR A 33 -30.01 -18.89 64.18
C THR A 33 -29.38 -20.07 63.44
N VAL A 34 -28.06 -20.26 63.54
CA VAL A 34 -27.38 -21.42 62.93
C VAL A 34 -27.90 -22.72 63.54
N ARG A 35 -27.98 -22.80 64.88
CA ARG A 35 -28.52 -23.98 65.58
C ARG A 35 -29.95 -24.30 65.16
N GLY A 36 -30.84 -23.30 65.14
CA GLY A 36 -32.24 -23.49 64.77
C GLY A 36 -32.44 -23.90 63.30
N LEU A 37 -31.54 -23.48 62.39
CA LEU A 37 -31.54 -23.90 60.99
C LEU A 37 -31.04 -25.34 60.82
N GLU A 38 -29.99 -25.75 61.55
CA GLU A 38 -29.48 -27.14 61.50
C GLU A 38 -30.42 -28.16 62.14
N THR A 39 -31.14 -27.80 63.20
CA THR A 39 -32.09 -28.70 63.89
C THR A 39 -33.46 -28.74 63.22
N GLY A 40 -33.74 -27.83 62.28
CA GLY A 40 -35.05 -27.70 61.63
C GLY A 40 -36.11 -27.01 62.50
N GLU A 41 -35.73 -26.38 63.62
CA GLU A 41 -36.62 -25.51 64.40
C GLU A 41 -37.01 -24.25 63.63
N ARG A 42 -36.15 -23.80 62.70
CA ARG A 42 -36.42 -22.72 61.75
C ARG A 42 -36.37 -23.28 60.33
N THR A 43 -37.50 -23.24 59.63
CA THR A 43 -37.66 -23.87 58.33
C THR A 43 -37.64 -22.89 57.14
N ASP A 44 -37.66 -21.58 57.38
CA ASP A 44 -37.62 -20.55 56.33
C ASP A 44 -36.51 -19.50 56.62
N PRO A 45 -35.27 -19.74 56.14
CA PRO A 45 -34.18 -18.78 56.28
C PRO A 45 -34.38 -17.56 55.35
N ARG A 46 -34.10 -16.36 55.85
CA ARG A 46 -34.08 -15.15 55.01
C ARG A 46 -32.95 -15.24 53.97
N MET A 47 -33.18 -14.71 52.76
CA MET A 47 -32.20 -14.70 51.67
C MET A 47 -30.82 -14.14 52.06
N GLY A 48 -30.79 -13.06 52.83
CA GLY A 48 -29.53 -12.49 53.32
C GLY A 48 -28.77 -13.43 54.26
N THR A 49 -29.47 -14.25 55.03
CA THR A 49 -28.89 -15.26 55.92
C THR A 49 -28.33 -16.44 55.13
N VAL A 50 -29.04 -16.92 54.10
CA VAL A 50 -28.55 -17.99 53.21
C VAL A 50 -27.28 -17.54 52.49
N ARG A 51 -27.27 -16.32 51.95
CA ARG A 51 -26.09 -15.74 51.29
C ARG A 51 -24.89 -15.61 52.24
N ALA A 52 -25.10 -15.05 53.43
CA ALA A 52 -24.03 -14.91 54.41
C ALA A 52 -23.45 -16.25 54.87
N LEU A 53 -24.29 -17.29 55.02
CA LEU A 53 -23.83 -18.64 55.35
C LEU A 53 -23.08 -19.29 54.18
N ALA A 54 -23.54 -19.11 52.94
CA ALA A 54 -22.85 -19.60 51.74
C ALA A 54 -21.47 -18.95 51.58
N ASP A 55 -21.37 -17.63 51.81
CA ASP A 55 -20.13 -16.88 51.73
C ASP A 55 -19.16 -17.27 52.87
N ALA A 56 -19.67 -17.45 54.10
CA ALA A 56 -18.86 -17.87 55.23
C ALA A 56 -18.32 -19.30 55.12
N LEU A 57 -19.03 -20.16 54.38
CA LEU A 57 -18.60 -21.52 54.05
C LEU A 57 -17.80 -21.59 52.74
N GLU A 58 -17.58 -20.46 52.07
CA GLU A 58 -16.86 -20.34 50.79
C GLU A 58 -17.46 -21.22 49.67
N LEU A 59 -18.77 -21.44 49.66
CA LEU A 59 -19.44 -22.27 48.66
C LEU A 59 -19.48 -21.55 47.31
N THR A 60 -19.08 -22.26 46.25
CA THR A 60 -19.08 -21.76 44.86
C THR A 60 -19.79 -22.73 43.92
N GLY A 61 -20.28 -22.21 42.78
CA GLY A 61 -20.89 -23.02 41.72
C GLY A 61 -22.04 -23.91 42.20
N ALA A 62 -21.96 -25.21 41.92
CA ALA A 62 -23.02 -26.18 42.18
C ALA A 62 -23.39 -26.33 43.66
N GLU A 63 -22.41 -26.30 44.57
CA GLU A 63 -22.66 -26.42 46.03
C GLU A 63 -23.47 -25.22 46.53
N ARG A 64 -23.18 -24.02 46.00
CA ARG A 64 -23.93 -22.82 46.31
C ARG A 64 -25.36 -22.91 45.79
N THR A 65 -25.54 -23.27 44.52
CA THR A 65 -26.87 -23.46 43.93
C THR A 65 -27.71 -24.48 44.71
N GLU A 66 -27.08 -25.58 45.15
CA GLU A 66 -27.73 -26.61 45.95
C GLU A 66 -28.19 -26.05 47.32
N LEU A 67 -27.37 -25.24 48.02
CA LEU A 67 -27.78 -24.59 49.28
C LEU A 67 -28.99 -23.66 49.10
N PHE A 68 -28.97 -22.84 48.06
CA PHE A 68 -30.05 -21.90 47.77
C PHE A 68 -31.33 -22.63 47.37
N SER A 69 -31.24 -23.65 46.50
CA SER A 69 -32.37 -24.47 46.11
C SER A 69 -33.01 -25.20 47.32
N ALA A 70 -32.18 -25.72 48.24
CA ALA A 70 -32.66 -26.37 49.46
C ALA A 70 -33.34 -25.38 50.43
N ALA A 71 -33.00 -24.09 50.36
CA ALA A 71 -33.70 -23.02 51.07
C ALA A 71 -35.03 -22.60 50.39
N GLY A 72 -35.39 -23.20 49.24
CA GLY A 72 -36.56 -22.83 48.45
C GLY A 72 -36.39 -21.50 47.73
N ARG A 73 -35.15 -21.14 47.36
CA ARG A 73 -34.81 -19.84 46.77
C ARG A 73 -33.91 -20.02 45.55
N ASP A 74 -34.20 -19.31 44.47
CA ASP A 74 -33.26 -19.19 43.36
C ASP A 74 -32.25 -18.05 43.67
N GLU A 75 -30.97 -18.33 43.47
CA GLU A 75 -29.95 -17.29 43.55
C GLU A 75 -30.18 -16.31 42.38
N PRO A 76 -30.23 -14.98 42.61
CA PRO A 76 -30.13 -14.04 41.50
C PRO A 76 -28.73 -14.21 40.92
N MET A 77 -28.64 -14.92 39.79
CA MET A 77 -27.46 -14.94 38.92
C MET A 77 -26.99 -13.49 38.82
N ALA A 78 -25.80 -13.19 39.34
CA ALA A 78 -25.20 -11.88 39.14
C ALA A 78 -25.23 -11.65 37.63
N ALA A 79 -26.09 -10.73 37.18
CA ALA A 79 -26.23 -10.43 35.77
C ALA A 79 -24.84 -10.02 35.30
N ALA A 80 -24.18 -10.90 34.53
CA ALA A 80 -23.02 -10.50 33.76
C ALA A 80 -23.48 -9.25 33.00
N GLU A 81 -22.82 -8.11 33.25
CA GLU A 81 -23.13 -6.89 32.52
C GLU A 81 -23.17 -7.26 31.03
N PRO A 82 -24.23 -6.89 30.29
CA PRO A 82 -24.27 -7.18 28.87
C PRO A 82 -23.01 -6.57 28.27
N VAL A 83 -22.16 -7.42 27.66
CA VAL A 83 -20.95 -6.97 26.95
C VAL A 83 -21.43 -5.94 25.94
N ARG A 84 -21.27 -4.66 26.27
CA ARG A 84 -21.58 -3.57 25.36
C ARG A 84 -20.57 -3.72 24.23
N PHE A 85 -21.07 -4.05 23.04
CA PHE A 85 -20.27 -4.04 21.83
C PHE A 85 -19.61 -2.66 21.72
N ASP A 86 -18.30 -2.60 21.92
CA ASP A 86 -17.47 -1.43 21.66
C ASP A 86 -16.80 -1.63 20.29
N PRO A 87 -17.33 -1.01 19.22
CA PRO A 87 -16.78 -1.13 17.88
C PRO A 87 -15.30 -0.72 17.81
N LEU A 88 -14.87 0.18 18.70
CA LEU A 88 -13.49 0.65 18.73
C LEU A 88 -12.56 -0.41 19.31
N HIS A 89 -13.00 -1.10 20.37
CA HIS A 89 -12.26 -2.21 20.97
C HIS A 89 -12.11 -3.38 19.98
N GLU A 90 -13.20 -3.78 19.32
CA GLU A 90 -13.14 -4.84 18.31
C GLU A 90 -12.24 -4.46 17.13
N ALA A 91 -12.30 -3.20 16.68
CA ALA A 91 -11.41 -2.69 15.64
C ALA A 91 -9.94 -2.73 16.06
N VAL A 92 -9.62 -2.40 17.33
CA VAL A 92 -8.26 -2.52 17.89
C VAL A 92 -7.78 -3.96 17.86
N GLU A 93 -8.57 -4.91 18.38
CA GLU A 93 -8.15 -6.32 18.43
C GLU A 93 -8.00 -6.93 17.04
N THR A 94 -8.93 -6.61 16.12
CA THR A 94 -8.82 -7.03 14.72
C THR A 94 -7.56 -6.44 14.06
N LEU A 95 -7.24 -5.17 14.34
CA LEU A 95 -6.05 -4.52 13.81
C LEU A 95 -4.76 -5.13 14.36
N LYS A 96 -4.69 -5.45 15.65
CA LYS A 96 -3.54 -6.14 16.27
C LYS A 96 -3.23 -7.44 15.56
N VAL A 97 -4.22 -8.32 15.41
CA VAL A 97 -4.07 -9.62 14.73
C VAL A 97 -3.62 -9.45 13.27
N ALA A 98 -4.20 -8.49 12.55
CA ALA A 98 -3.85 -8.23 11.16
C ALA A 98 -2.40 -7.76 10.99
N ILE A 99 -1.94 -6.86 11.87
CA ILE A 99 -0.59 -6.30 11.85
C ILE A 99 0.45 -7.34 12.26
N GLU A 100 0.17 -8.09 13.33
CA GLU A 100 1.05 -9.15 13.81
C GLU A 100 1.27 -10.25 12.75
N ALA A 101 0.19 -10.73 12.12
CA ALA A 101 0.26 -11.73 11.07
C ALA A 101 0.98 -11.22 9.81
N ARG A 102 0.92 -9.92 9.52
CA ARG A 102 1.65 -9.30 8.40
C ARG A 102 3.15 -9.25 8.69
N TRP A 103 3.54 -8.73 9.85
CA TRP A 103 4.96 -8.50 10.17
C TRP A 103 5.71 -9.78 10.57
N ARG A 104 5.06 -10.79 11.16
CA ARG A 104 5.68 -12.12 11.36
C ARG A 104 6.08 -12.75 10.02
N ARG A 105 5.20 -12.70 9.01
CA ARG A 105 5.51 -13.21 7.66
C ARG A 105 6.67 -12.45 7.00
N GLU A 106 6.70 -11.13 7.13
CA GLU A 106 7.82 -10.32 6.63
C GLU A 106 9.13 -10.63 7.37
N GLU A 107 9.09 -10.85 8.67
CA GLU A 107 10.26 -11.25 9.47
C GLU A 107 10.81 -12.63 9.07
N GLU A 108 9.93 -13.62 8.88
CA GLU A 108 10.28 -14.95 8.39
C GLU A 108 10.92 -14.89 6.99
N GLN A 109 10.32 -14.13 6.08
CA GLN A 109 10.84 -13.94 4.73
C GLN A 109 12.21 -13.23 4.73
N ARG A 110 12.48 -12.40 5.73
CA ARG A 110 13.77 -11.71 5.91
C ARG A 110 14.83 -12.59 6.57
N GLN A 111 14.48 -13.79 7.03
CA GLN A 111 15.39 -14.70 7.72
C GLN A 111 16.14 -14.02 8.88
N ILE A 112 15.46 -13.09 9.58
CA ILE A 112 16.09 -12.28 10.65
C ILE A 112 16.61 -13.19 11.76
N HIS A 113 15.89 -14.27 12.06
CA HIS A 113 16.25 -15.24 13.11
C HIS A 113 17.12 -16.39 12.64
N ASP A 114 17.50 -16.45 11.37
CA ASP A 114 18.32 -17.53 10.85
C ASP A 114 19.72 -16.97 10.58
N PRO A 115 20.81 -17.44 11.21
CA PRO A 115 20.83 -18.35 12.36
C PRO A 115 20.48 -17.64 13.69
N VAL A 116 20.74 -16.34 13.77
CA VAL A 116 20.40 -15.42 14.86
C VAL A 116 20.27 -14.00 14.28
N PRO A 117 19.58 -13.05 14.94
CA PRO A 117 19.56 -11.66 14.49
C PRO A 117 20.94 -11.01 14.50
N LEU A 118 21.24 -10.24 13.44
CA LEU A 118 22.37 -9.31 13.45
C LEU A 118 22.19 -8.31 14.61
N PRO A 119 23.21 -8.09 15.44
CA PRO A 119 23.09 -7.18 16.57
C PRO A 119 22.92 -5.74 16.05
N VAL A 120 21.76 -5.15 16.31
CA VAL A 120 21.55 -3.72 16.08
C VAL A 120 21.68 -3.03 17.43
N ARG A 121 22.68 -2.15 17.56
CA ARG A 121 22.93 -1.32 18.75
C ARG A 121 22.70 0.15 18.42
N TRP A 122 22.49 0.96 19.44
CA TRP A 122 22.43 2.41 19.30
C TRP A 122 22.92 3.11 20.56
N ASP A 123 23.32 4.35 20.34
CA ASP A 123 23.69 5.29 21.39
C ASP A 123 22.75 6.50 21.35
N ALA A 124 22.81 7.32 22.40
CA ALA A 124 22.13 8.60 22.40
C ALA A 124 22.64 9.47 21.25
N ALA A 125 21.74 10.14 20.53
CA ALA A 125 22.14 11.07 19.49
C ALA A 125 22.89 12.29 20.09
N PRO A 126 23.66 13.03 19.29
CA PRO A 126 24.17 14.33 19.71
C PRO A 126 23.04 15.27 20.16
N ALA A 127 23.30 16.07 21.20
CA ALA A 127 22.31 17.00 21.78
C ALA A 127 21.59 17.90 20.76
N PRO A 128 22.23 18.42 19.68
CA PRO A 128 21.53 19.24 18.68
C PRO A 128 20.44 18.52 17.88
N LEU A 129 20.34 17.19 17.96
CA LEU A 129 19.35 16.40 17.22
C LEU A 129 18.15 15.99 18.09
N MET A 130 18.13 16.34 19.37
CA MET A 130 17.04 16.04 20.29
C MET A 130 16.60 17.30 21.04
N ASP A 131 15.38 17.27 21.57
CA ASP A 131 14.89 18.35 22.42
C ASP A 131 15.53 18.30 23.82
N SER A 132 15.36 19.36 24.59
CA SER A 132 15.79 19.41 25.98
C SER A 132 15.06 18.37 26.82
N TRP A 133 15.77 17.79 27.81
CA TRP A 133 15.20 16.81 28.73
C TRP A 133 13.99 17.32 29.53
N LEU A 134 13.90 18.64 29.71
CA LEU A 134 12.73 19.30 30.31
C LEU A 134 11.47 19.10 29.46
N ASN A 135 11.59 19.20 28.13
CA ASN A 135 10.50 18.99 27.18
C ASN A 135 10.22 17.50 26.92
N ILE A 136 11.25 16.65 27.00
CA ILE A 136 11.13 15.20 26.81
C ILE A 136 10.42 14.52 28.00
N GLY A 137 10.49 15.13 29.19
CA GLY A 137 9.84 14.60 30.40
C GLY A 137 10.77 13.80 31.30
N GLY A 138 12.06 14.15 31.35
CA GLY A 138 13.06 13.60 32.27
C GLY A 138 14.23 12.91 31.58
N GLU A 139 15.42 12.95 32.21
CA GLU A 139 16.62 12.28 31.72
C GLU A 139 16.46 10.75 31.71
N ALA A 140 16.89 10.12 30.62
CA ALA A 140 16.84 8.67 30.47
C ALA A 140 18.09 8.15 29.74
N THR A 141 18.57 6.97 30.13
CA THR A 141 19.62 6.27 29.39
C THR A 141 19.06 5.71 28.08
N LEU A 142 19.49 6.26 26.95
CA LEU A 142 18.96 5.90 25.64
C LEU A 142 19.72 4.77 24.94
N GLY A 143 21.00 4.54 25.30
CA GLY A 143 21.81 3.48 24.70
C GLY A 143 21.20 2.09 24.93
N GLY A 144 21.26 1.24 23.91
CA GLY A 144 20.59 -0.06 23.95
C GLY A 144 20.85 -0.96 22.75
N ARG A 145 20.16 -2.10 22.77
CA ARG A 145 20.20 -3.15 21.73
C ARG A 145 18.80 -3.45 21.22
N LEU A 146 18.68 -4.05 20.04
CA LEU A 146 17.42 -4.33 19.32
C LEU A 146 16.27 -4.82 20.20
N ASP A 147 16.52 -5.75 21.11
CA ASP A 147 15.57 -6.35 22.06
C ASP A 147 15.03 -5.38 23.13
N GLN A 148 15.68 -4.23 23.31
CA GLN A 148 15.38 -3.21 24.32
C GLN A 148 14.69 -1.97 23.74
N VAL A 149 14.35 -1.97 22.44
CA VAL A 149 13.79 -0.80 21.76
C VAL A 149 12.47 -0.33 22.37
N VAL A 150 11.60 -1.28 22.76
CA VAL A 150 10.32 -0.98 23.41
C VAL A 150 10.55 -0.36 24.79
N ASP A 151 11.53 -0.85 25.54
CA ASP A 151 11.86 -0.34 26.87
C ASP A 151 12.45 1.08 26.80
N VAL A 152 13.34 1.35 25.84
CA VAL A 152 13.85 2.70 25.58
C VAL A 152 12.70 3.65 25.25
N HIS A 153 11.84 3.28 24.30
CA HIS A 153 10.67 4.08 23.96
C HIS A 153 9.75 4.34 25.15
N ARG A 154 9.55 3.36 26.03
CA ARG A 154 8.72 3.49 27.25
C ARG A 154 9.35 4.40 28.31
N ARG A 155 10.69 4.43 28.41
CA ARG A 155 11.45 5.30 29.34
C ARG A 155 11.41 6.77 28.93
N VAL A 156 11.24 7.08 27.65
CA VAL A 156 11.06 8.45 27.17
C VAL A 156 9.71 8.99 27.64
N GLY A 157 9.71 10.02 28.48
CA GLY A 157 8.49 10.55 29.12
C GLY A 157 7.40 10.97 28.12
N SER A 158 7.80 11.61 27.02
CA SER A 158 6.93 12.04 25.92
C SER A 158 6.47 10.91 24.99
N ARG A 159 7.08 9.73 25.06
CA ARG A 159 6.89 8.62 24.11
C ARG A 159 7.11 9.03 22.64
N ARG A 160 8.03 9.96 22.39
CA ARG A 160 8.47 10.39 21.06
C ARG A 160 9.95 10.06 20.90
N LEU A 161 10.24 9.08 20.03
CA LEU A 161 11.61 8.60 19.80
C LEU A 161 11.98 8.74 18.31
N VAL A 162 13.11 9.38 18.04
CA VAL A 162 13.72 9.44 16.71
C VAL A 162 14.87 8.45 16.64
N VAL A 163 14.85 7.56 15.65
CA VAL A 163 15.88 6.56 15.38
C VAL A 163 16.61 6.94 14.09
N LEU A 164 17.83 7.44 14.26
CA LEU A 164 18.70 7.86 13.17
C LEU A 164 19.68 6.76 12.81
N GLY A 165 20.11 6.69 11.55
CA GLY A 165 21.18 5.78 11.17
C GLY A 165 21.57 5.90 9.70
N ARG A 166 22.76 5.39 9.36
CA ARG A 166 23.27 5.36 7.98
C ARG A 166 22.35 4.53 7.06
N ALA A 167 22.53 4.66 5.76
CA ALA A 167 21.88 3.76 4.81
C ALA A 167 22.32 2.31 5.09
N GLY A 168 21.37 1.37 5.20
CA GLY A 168 21.69 -0.02 5.49
C GLY A 168 21.97 -0.36 6.97
N SER A 169 21.83 0.58 7.89
CA SER A 169 22.10 0.38 9.34
C SER A 169 21.07 -0.49 10.09
N GLY A 170 20.00 -0.94 9.42
CA GLY A 170 18.97 -1.79 10.04
C GLY A 170 17.73 -1.06 10.58
N LYS A 171 17.49 0.22 10.23
CA LYS A 171 16.30 0.98 10.66
C LYS A 171 14.97 0.22 10.45
N THR A 172 14.77 -0.36 9.27
CA THR A 172 13.55 -1.13 8.98
C THR A 172 13.45 -2.43 9.78
N VAL A 173 14.58 -3.05 10.14
CA VAL A 173 14.58 -4.23 11.02
C VAL A 173 14.17 -3.79 12.43
N LEU A 174 14.68 -2.66 12.91
CA LEU A 174 14.31 -2.07 14.20
C LEU A 174 12.82 -1.71 14.26
N THR A 175 12.25 -1.08 13.23
CA THR A 175 10.81 -0.75 13.23
C THR A 175 9.94 -1.99 13.22
N THR A 176 10.31 -3.01 12.44
CA THR A 176 9.59 -4.29 12.40
C THR A 176 9.62 -4.98 13.75
N ARG A 177 10.80 -5.02 14.41
CA ARG A 177 10.97 -5.58 15.75
C ARG A 177 10.19 -4.82 16.81
N PHE A 178 10.30 -3.49 16.81
CA PHE A 178 9.54 -2.65 17.72
C PHE A 178 8.04 -2.95 17.68
N VAL A 179 7.46 -3.12 16.48
CA VAL A 179 6.05 -3.48 16.31
C VAL A 179 5.74 -4.86 16.87
N LEU A 180 6.55 -5.88 16.55
CA LEU A 180 6.33 -7.24 17.01
C LEU A 180 6.52 -7.40 18.52
N ASP A 181 7.56 -6.78 19.08
CA ASP A 181 7.88 -6.86 20.51
C ASP A 181 6.83 -6.12 21.34
N LEU A 182 6.32 -4.98 20.86
CA LEU A 182 5.25 -4.25 21.54
C LEU A 182 3.92 -5.02 21.50
N LEU A 183 3.60 -5.70 20.39
CA LEU A 183 2.40 -6.56 20.29
C LEU A 183 2.52 -7.82 21.14
N GLY A 184 3.72 -8.41 21.23
CA GLY A 184 3.99 -9.63 21.99
C GLY A 184 3.95 -9.44 23.51
N ALA A 185 4.13 -8.21 24.02
CA ALA A 185 4.01 -7.91 25.45
C ALA A 185 2.57 -8.03 25.99
N HIS A 186 1.56 -8.14 25.11
CA HIS A 186 0.14 -8.37 25.43
C HIS A 186 -0.46 -7.44 26.51
N ASN A 187 -0.04 -6.17 26.55
CA ASN A 187 -0.65 -5.18 27.45
C ASN A 187 -1.93 -4.59 26.81
N PRO A 188 -3.12 -4.76 27.42
CA PRO A 188 -4.38 -4.23 26.86
C PRO A 188 -4.41 -2.70 26.75
N ALA A 189 -3.62 -2.00 27.57
CA ALA A 189 -3.54 -0.55 27.58
C ALA A 189 -2.63 0.02 26.48
N ASP A 190 -1.79 -0.81 25.86
CA ASP A 190 -0.85 -0.32 24.86
C ASP A 190 -1.55 -0.02 23.53
N PRO A 191 -1.25 1.12 22.89
CA PRO A 191 -1.73 1.43 21.56
C PRO A 191 -1.17 0.45 20.53
N VAL A 192 -1.91 0.22 19.45
CA VAL A 192 -1.49 -0.67 18.37
C VAL A 192 -0.39 0.01 17.55
N PRO A 193 0.84 -0.54 17.49
CA PRO A 193 1.91 0.01 16.66
C PRO A 193 1.63 -0.27 15.19
N VAL A 194 1.67 0.78 14.36
CA VAL A 194 1.45 0.66 12.92
C VAL A 194 2.58 1.36 12.17
N ILE A 195 3.23 0.65 11.25
CA ILE A 195 4.30 1.21 10.41
C ILE A 195 3.67 2.00 9.24
N PHE A 196 4.04 3.27 9.12
CA PHE A 196 3.65 4.16 8.04
C PHE A 196 4.89 4.63 7.28
N SER A 197 4.95 4.36 5.97
CA SER A 197 6.02 4.90 5.11
C SER A 197 5.76 6.37 4.80
N LEU A 198 6.70 7.22 5.21
CA LEU A 198 6.58 8.68 5.09
C LEU A 198 6.78 9.20 3.67
N GLY A 199 7.41 8.45 2.77
CA GLY A 199 7.71 8.92 1.40
C GLY A 199 6.47 9.34 0.59
N SER A 200 5.28 8.86 0.96
CA SER A 200 4.02 9.26 0.34
C SER A 200 3.41 10.53 0.97
N TRP A 201 3.81 10.96 2.16
CA TRP A 201 3.16 12.08 2.83
C TRP A 201 3.53 13.44 2.20
N HIS A 202 2.51 14.25 1.93
CA HIS A 202 2.68 15.64 1.48
C HIS A 202 2.17 16.60 2.57
N PRO A 203 3.06 17.15 3.42
CA PRO A 203 2.67 17.90 4.61
C PRO A 203 1.85 19.16 4.32
N GLU A 204 2.03 19.77 3.14
CA GLU A 204 1.29 20.98 2.74
C GLU A 204 -0.14 20.70 2.25
N ARG A 205 -0.43 19.45 1.88
CA ARG A 205 -1.73 19.07 1.30
C ARG A 205 -2.65 18.37 2.30
N THR A 206 -2.09 17.63 3.24
CA THR A 206 -2.85 16.79 4.17
C THR A 206 -2.16 16.77 5.53
N GLY A 207 -2.91 17.11 6.58
CA GLY A 207 -2.43 17.03 7.96
C GLY A 207 -2.08 15.58 8.35
N LEU A 208 -1.20 15.42 9.34
CA LEU A 208 -0.68 14.11 9.73
C LEU A 208 -1.78 13.13 10.17
N ARG A 209 -2.72 13.57 11.01
CA ARG A 209 -3.80 12.71 11.53
C ARG A 209 -4.72 12.19 10.43
N ASP A 210 -5.14 13.10 9.54
CA ASP A 210 -5.96 12.75 8.37
C ASP A 210 -5.19 11.77 7.47
N TRP A 211 -3.91 12.03 7.21
CA TRP A 211 -3.07 11.14 6.41
C TRP A 211 -2.91 9.75 7.05
N LEU A 212 -2.72 9.66 8.38
CA LEU A 212 -2.63 8.39 9.10
C LEU A 212 -3.95 7.62 9.02
N ALA A 213 -5.08 8.28 9.27
CA ALA A 213 -6.42 7.68 9.21
C ALA A 213 -6.75 7.17 7.80
N ASP A 214 -6.36 7.92 6.77
CA ASP A 214 -6.47 7.47 5.39
C ASP A 214 -5.53 6.27 5.13
N GLN A 215 -4.26 6.29 5.55
CA GLN A 215 -3.36 5.12 5.42
C GLN A 215 -3.97 3.87 6.07
N LEU A 216 -4.50 3.99 7.29
CA LEU A 216 -5.14 2.89 8.02
C LEU A 216 -6.35 2.34 7.29
N THR A 217 -7.22 3.21 6.80
CA THR A 217 -8.43 2.81 6.04
C THR A 217 -8.06 2.07 4.76
N ARG A 218 -6.89 2.37 4.20
CA ARG A 218 -6.40 1.81 2.94
C ARG A 218 -5.76 0.43 3.12
N ASP A 219 -4.90 0.30 4.12
CA ASP A 219 -4.26 -0.98 4.46
C ASP A 219 -5.23 -1.95 5.14
N HIS A 220 -6.23 -1.42 5.85
CA HIS A 220 -7.22 -2.18 6.61
C HIS A 220 -8.64 -1.70 6.27
N PRO A 221 -9.24 -2.17 5.16
CA PRO A 221 -10.53 -1.68 4.65
C PRO A 221 -11.70 -1.75 5.64
N PHE A 222 -11.67 -2.65 6.63
CA PHE A 222 -12.68 -2.73 7.68
C PHE A 222 -12.75 -1.47 8.55
N LEU A 223 -11.64 -0.70 8.65
CA LEU A 223 -11.59 0.56 9.38
C LEU A 223 -12.30 1.72 8.66
N ALA A 224 -12.78 1.52 7.44
CA ALA A 224 -13.61 2.47 6.72
C ALA A 224 -15.04 2.59 7.29
N ALA A 225 -15.44 1.67 8.18
CA ALA A 225 -16.76 1.69 8.79
C ALA A 225 -16.98 2.96 9.63
N PRO A 226 -18.24 3.40 9.81
CA PRO A 226 -18.55 4.59 10.59
C PRO A 226 -18.05 4.46 12.04
N GLY A 227 -17.30 5.46 12.48
CA GLY A 227 -16.85 5.60 13.86
C GLY A 227 -17.90 6.30 14.74
N PRO A 228 -17.72 6.24 16.07
CA PRO A 228 -18.69 6.78 17.04
C PRO A 228 -18.91 8.29 16.92
N SER A 229 -17.94 9.04 16.38
CA SER A 229 -17.98 10.50 16.25
C SER A 229 -18.40 11.00 14.86
N GLY A 230 -18.95 10.14 13.99
CA GLY A 230 -19.38 10.51 12.63
C GLY A 230 -18.27 10.53 11.55
N GLY A 231 -17.04 10.12 11.90
CA GLY A 231 -15.92 9.85 10.98
C GLY A 231 -15.77 8.36 10.65
N THR A 232 -14.58 7.93 10.21
CA THR A 232 -14.24 6.50 10.08
C THR A 232 -13.75 5.93 11.41
N LEU A 233 -13.79 4.61 11.58
CA LEU A 233 -13.13 3.94 12.71
C LEU A 233 -11.62 4.26 12.74
N ALA A 234 -10.97 4.34 11.57
CA ALA A 234 -9.57 4.74 11.48
C ALA A 234 -9.30 6.12 12.10
N ALA A 235 -10.12 7.13 11.77
CA ALA A 235 -10.00 8.46 12.35
C ALA A 235 -10.21 8.43 13.86
N ALA A 236 -11.22 7.70 14.34
CA ALA A 236 -11.48 7.54 15.77
C ALA A 236 -10.31 6.87 16.51
N LEU A 237 -9.64 5.87 15.91
CA LEU A 237 -8.47 5.20 16.49
C LEU A 237 -7.25 6.12 16.60
N VAL A 238 -6.98 6.92 15.56
CA VAL A 238 -5.90 7.92 15.58
C VAL A 238 -6.21 9.02 16.59
N ASP A 239 -7.45 9.50 16.63
CA ASP A 239 -7.83 10.60 17.48
C ASP A 239 -7.84 10.26 18.96
N SER A 240 -8.25 9.03 19.29
CA SER A 240 -8.22 8.48 20.65
C SER A 240 -6.84 7.91 21.06
N GLN A 241 -5.80 8.14 20.26
CA GLN A 241 -4.42 7.68 20.50
C GLN A 241 -4.31 6.16 20.73
N ARG A 242 -5.23 5.38 20.15
CA ARG A 242 -5.19 3.91 20.19
C ARG A 242 -4.23 3.31 19.16
N VAL A 243 -3.70 4.15 18.28
CA VAL A 243 -2.67 3.80 17.29
C VAL A 243 -1.38 4.53 17.64
N LEU A 244 -0.28 3.77 17.69
CA LEU A 244 1.07 4.30 17.81
C LEU A 244 1.71 4.37 16.41
N PRO A 245 1.85 5.57 15.82
CA PRO A 245 2.49 5.73 14.52
C PRO A 245 3.99 5.45 14.60
N VAL A 246 4.42 4.44 13.86
CA VAL A 246 5.81 4.14 13.56
C VAL A 246 6.11 4.68 12.16
N LEU A 247 6.62 5.90 12.11
CA LEU A 247 6.88 6.65 10.88
C LEU A 247 8.26 6.24 10.31
N ASP A 248 8.26 5.37 9.30
CA ASP A 248 9.48 4.85 8.68
C ASP A 248 9.85 5.67 7.43
N GLY A 249 11.12 6.10 7.36
CA GLY A 249 11.70 6.73 6.17
C GLY A 249 11.38 8.22 6.01
N PHE A 250 11.68 9.05 7.02
CA PHE A 250 11.60 10.51 6.86
C PHE A 250 12.49 11.02 5.71
N ASP A 251 13.64 10.37 5.48
CA ASP A 251 14.54 10.64 4.35
C ASP A 251 13.96 10.27 2.97
N GLU A 252 12.84 9.54 2.93
CA GLU A 252 12.15 9.18 1.69
C GLU A 252 11.13 10.24 1.24
N ILE A 253 10.93 11.30 2.05
CA ILE A 253 10.07 12.43 1.67
C ILE A 253 10.76 13.22 0.54
N ALA A 254 9.96 13.74 -0.40
CA ALA A 254 10.51 14.49 -1.54
C ALA A 254 11.37 15.68 -1.07
N THR A 255 12.53 15.85 -1.72
CA THR A 255 13.49 16.92 -1.41
C THR A 255 12.80 18.29 -1.37
N GLY A 256 13.05 19.04 -0.30
CA GLY A 256 12.41 20.34 -0.05
C GLY A 256 11.16 20.29 0.84
N LEU A 257 10.58 19.11 1.07
CA LEU A 257 9.41 18.95 1.96
C LEU A 257 9.77 18.52 3.39
N HIS A 258 11.04 18.23 3.70
CA HIS A 258 11.49 17.85 5.04
C HIS A 258 11.17 18.91 6.11
N ARG A 259 11.39 20.20 5.80
CA ARG A 259 11.08 21.30 6.73
C ARG A 259 9.57 21.43 7.00
N PRO A 260 8.69 21.55 5.97
CA PRO A 260 7.24 21.47 6.18
C PRO A 260 6.79 20.22 6.95
N ALA A 261 7.41 19.07 6.70
CA ALA A 261 7.10 17.82 7.38
C ALA A 261 7.43 17.91 8.89
N LEU A 262 8.61 18.41 9.25
CA LEU A 262 9.02 18.55 10.65
C LEU A 262 8.14 19.57 11.39
N THR A 263 7.82 20.71 10.75
CA THR A 263 6.86 21.68 11.29
C THR A 263 5.49 21.04 11.54
N ALA A 264 4.97 20.26 10.59
CA ALA A 264 3.70 19.57 10.76
C ALA A 264 3.76 18.50 11.87
N LEU A 265 4.87 17.78 12.04
CA LEU A 265 5.09 16.84 13.14
C LEU A 265 5.15 17.53 14.52
N ASN A 266 5.63 18.77 14.59
CA ASN A 266 5.65 19.57 15.81
C ASN A 266 4.26 20.12 16.21
N THR A 267 3.28 20.11 15.31
CA THR A 267 1.90 20.48 15.65
C THR A 267 1.13 19.38 16.39
N THR A 268 1.64 18.15 16.42
CA THR A 268 0.98 17.01 17.05
C THR A 268 1.65 16.60 18.34
N THR A 269 0.84 16.18 19.31
CA THR A 269 1.29 15.61 20.60
C THR A 269 1.23 14.07 20.61
N LEU A 270 1.02 13.44 19.45
CA LEU A 270 0.98 11.98 19.36
C LEU A 270 2.33 11.37 19.82
N PRO A 271 2.29 10.30 20.64
CA PRO A 271 3.39 9.36 20.76
C PRO A 271 3.77 8.84 19.39
N LEU A 272 5.06 8.67 19.11
CA LEU A 272 5.53 8.18 17.81
C LEU A 272 6.94 7.61 17.88
N LEU A 273 7.27 6.76 16.92
CA LEU A 273 8.63 6.39 16.57
C LEU A 273 8.91 6.88 15.16
N LEU A 274 9.95 7.69 14.95
CA LEU A 274 10.35 8.22 13.64
C LEU A 274 11.70 7.61 13.24
N THR A 275 11.86 7.19 11.98
CA THR A 275 13.17 6.80 11.45
C THR A 275 13.65 7.74 10.35
N SER A 276 14.96 7.99 10.29
CA SER A 276 15.56 8.81 9.24
C SER A 276 17.04 8.48 9.02
N ARG A 277 17.61 8.97 7.91
CA ARG A 277 19.06 9.15 7.79
C ARG A 277 19.52 10.30 8.69
N VAL A 278 20.73 10.16 9.22
CA VAL A 278 21.33 11.16 10.13
C VAL A 278 21.45 12.52 9.44
N ASP A 279 21.95 12.54 8.21
CA ASP A 279 22.22 13.79 7.47
C ASP A 279 20.92 14.50 7.07
N GLU A 280 19.95 13.78 6.48
CA GLU A 280 18.65 14.34 6.08
C GLU A 280 17.85 14.91 7.27
N TYR A 281 17.90 14.23 8.43
CA TYR A 281 17.26 14.75 9.63
C TYR A 281 17.98 15.98 10.17
N ARG A 282 19.33 15.97 10.19
CA ARG A 282 20.14 17.11 10.60
C ARG A 282 19.84 18.34 9.74
N ASP A 283 19.83 18.18 8.42
CA ASP A 283 19.54 19.26 7.47
C ASP A 283 18.14 19.85 7.67
N ALA A 284 17.16 19.01 8.04
CA ALA A 284 15.82 19.45 8.37
C ALA A 284 15.77 20.25 9.69
N VAL A 285 16.46 19.77 10.73
CA VAL A 285 16.57 20.42 12.05
C VAL A 285 17.30 21.76 11.93
N GLU A 286 18.44 21.81 11.24
CA GLU A 286 19.19 23.06 11.01
C GLU A 286 18.36 24.11 10.26
N GLY A 287 17.44 23.66 9.40
CA GLY A 287 16.52 24.52 8.68
C GLY A 287 15.24 24.91 9.44
N THR A 288 14.98 24.33 10.61
CA THR A 288 13.79 24.58 11.43
C THR A 288 14.13 24.48 12.93
N ASP A 289 13.53 23.53 13.65
CA ASP A 289 13.79 23.21 15.05
C ASP A 289 13.75 21.67 15.19
N VAL A 290 14.26 21.14 16.28
CA VAL A 290 14.19 19.70 16.58
C VAL A 290 12.72 19.24 16.67
N LEU A 291 12.50 17.92 16.55
CA LEU A 291 11.19 17.36 16.81
C LEU A 291 10.82 17.59 18.29
N THR A 292 9.78 18.38 18.54
CA THR A 292 9.38 18.80 19.89
C THR A 292 9.12 17.61 20.79
N SER A 293 9.65 17.70 22.03
CA SER A 293 9.61 16.68 23.06
C SER A 293 10.22 15.33 22.66
N ALA A 294 11.02 15.23 21.60
CA ALA A 294 11.56 13.96 21.15
C ALA A 294 12.97 13.68 21.65
N ALA A 295 13.19 12.46 22.14
CA ALA A 295 14.52 11.90 22.32
C ALA A 295 15.02 11.32 20.99
N ALA A 296 16.33 11.33 20.76
CA ALA A 296 16.92 10.75 19.56
C ALA A 296 18.04 9.75 19.88
N VAL A 297 18.08 8.66 19.12
CA VAL A 297 19.14 7.64 19.15
C VAL A 297 19.75 7.48 17.78
N VAL A 298 21.04 7.12 17.73
CA VAL A 298 21.76 6.84 16.48
C VAL A 298 22.19 5.38 16.49
N LEU A 299 21.77 4.64 15.46
CA LEU A 299 22.20 3.28 15.23
C LEU A 299 23.72 3.24 15.04
N ALA A 300 24.38 2.43 15.86
CA ALA A 300 25.82 2.21 15.81
C ALA A 300 26.19 1.21 14.70
N ASP A 301 27.40 1.34 14.21
CA ASP A 301 27.99 0.40 13.27
C ASP A 301 28.32 -0.94 13.96
N LEU A 302 28.34 -2.03 13.19
CA LEU A 302 28.71 -3.36 13.65
C LEU A 302 30.19 -3.40 14.02
N THR A 303 30.51 -4.08 15.12
CA THR A 303 31.89 -4.26 15.56
C THR A 303 32.50 -5.55 14.99
N CYS A 304 33.83 -5.66 15.02
CA CYS A 304 34.52 -6.89 14.64
C CYS A 304 34.07 -8.10 15.49
N ASP A 305 33.73 -7.88 16.75
CA ASP A 305 33.20 -8.92 17.64
C ASP A 305 31.82 -9.38 17.19
N ASP A 306 30.95 -8.46 16.74
CA ASP A 306 29.64 -8.79 16.19
C ASP A 306 29.77 -9.67 14.94
N LEU A 307 30.75 -9.38 14.08
CA LEU A 307 31.05 -10.18 12.89
C LEU A 307 31.58 -11.56 13.24
N ALA A 308 32.51 -11.64 14.20
CA ALA A 308 33.10 -12.88 14.68
C ALA A 308 32.06 -13.80 15.35
N ASP A 309 31.05 -13.22 15.98
CA ASP A 309 29.92 -13.95 16.55
C ASP A 309 28.90 -14.37 15.49
N TYR A 310 28.64 -13.53 14.49
CA TYR A 310 27.58 -13.76 13.51
C TYR A 310 28.00 -14.66 12.35
N LEU A 311 29.03 -14.28 11.59
CA LEU A 311 29.37 -14.90 10.31
C LEU A 311 29.66 -16.41 10.42
N PRO A 312 30.39 -16.90 11.43
CA PRO A 312 30.64 -18.34 11.57
C PRO A 312 29.37 -19.17 11.77
N ARG A 313 28.29 -18.58 12.34
CA ARG A 313 27.01 -19.27 12.54
C ARG A 313 26.20 -19.39 11.25
N THR A 314 26.49 -18.58 10.23
CA THR A 314 25.72 -18.51 8.98
C THR A 314 26.01 -19.67 8.02
N THR A 315 27.09 -20.41 8.26
CA THR A 315 27.51 -21.48 7.37
C THR A 315 28.06 -22.66 8.15
N ARG A 316 27.75 -23.87 7.68
CA ARG A 316 28.35 -25.11 8.18
C ARG A 316 29.60 -25.51 7.40
N LYS A 317 29.97 -24.75 6.36
CA LYS A 317 31.15 -25.02 5.53
C LYS A 317 32.41 -24.87 6.39
N THR A 318 33.34 -25.82 6.23
CA THR A 318 34.65 -25.81 6.89
C THR A 318 35.74 -25.77 5.82
N GLY A 319 36.78 -24.96 6.07
CA GLY A 319 37.98 -24.84 5.25
C GLY A 319 39.22 -25.35 5.99
N PRO A 320 40.42 -25.23 5.39
CA PRO A 320 41.67 -25.81 5.91
C PRO A 320 42.12 -25.34 7.32
N GLY A 321 41.41 -24.39 7.94
CA GLY A 321 41.70 -23.84 9.27
C GLY A 321 40.48 -23.70 10.20
N GLY A 322 39.36 -24.35 9.89
CA GLY A 322 38.11 -24.27 10.66
C GLY A 322 36.95 -23.68 9.85
N ASN A 323 36.25 -22.68 10.39
CA ASN A 323 35.16 -22.01 9.67
C ASN A 323 35.70 -21.25 8.45
N VAL A 324 34.99 -21.30 7.31
CA VAL A 324 35.40 -20.62 6.07
C VAL A 324 35.57 -19.10 6.21
N TRP A 325 34.88 -18.46 7.16
CA TRP A 325 35.01 -17.02 7.42
C TRP A 325 36.28 -16.63 8.18
N LYS A 326 37.04 -17.59 8.72
CA LYS A 326 38.18 -17.30 9.59
C LYS A 326 39.23 -16.38 8.94
N PRO A 327 39.68 -16.60 7.69
CA PRO A 327 40.65 -15.69 7.05
C PRO A 327 40.14 -14.25 6.92
N VAL A 328 38.86 -14.07 6.57
CA VAL A 328 38.24 -12.74 6.47
C VAL A 328 38.10 -12.08 7.83
N LEU A 329 37.72 -12.84 8.87
CA LEU A 329 37.62 -12.33 10.23
C LEU A 329 38.99 -11.94 10.82
N ASP A 330 40.04 -12.68 10.48
CA ASP A 330 41.42 -12.37 10.89
C ASP A 330 41.90 -11.05 10.26
N GLU A 331 41.57 -10.79 8.98
CA GLU A 331 41.85 -9.50 8.32
C GLU A 331 41.03 -8.36 8.94
N VAL A 332 39.72 -8.53 9.12
CA VAL A 332 38.82 -7.50 9.68
C VAL A 332 39.24 -7.10 11.11
N ARG A 333 39.78 -8.03 11.91
CA ARG A 333 40.31 -7.75 13.26
C ARG A 333 41.50 -6.80 13.24
N CYS A 334 42.28 -6.79 12.17
CA CYS A 334 43.41 -5.88 11.97
C CYS A 334 42.97 -4.51 11.44
N GLY A 335 41.68 -4.31 11.17
CA GLY A 335 41.13 -3.11 10.54
C GLY A 335 41.20 -3.19 9.00
N GLY A 336 41.20 -2.02 8.34
CA GLY A 336 41.38 -1.93 6.90
C GLY A 336 40.09 -1.98 6.06
N PRO A 337 40.21 -2.07 4.73
CA PRO A 337 39.12 -1.85 3.78
C PRO A 337 37.90 -2.76 4.00
N LEU A 338 38.14 -4.04 4.36
CA LEU A 338 37.06 -4.99 4.65
C LEU A 338 36.31 -4.64 5.94
N ALA A 339 37.04 -4.19 6.97
CA ALA A 339 36.45 -3.76 8.21
C ALA A 339 35.55 -2.53 7.99
N ASP A 340 36.00 -1.57 7.18
CA ASP A 340 35.26 -0.34 6.86
C ASP A 340 33.93 -0.63 6.12
N VAL A 341 33.90 -1.62 5.23
CA VAL A 341 32.70 -2.00 4.45
C VAL A 341 31.75 -2.87 5.25
N LEU A 342 32.26 -3.85 6.02
CA LEU A 342 31.44 -4.80 6.81
C LEU A 342 30.91 -4.21 8.13
N THR A 343 30.92 -2.89 8.27
CA THR A 343 30.33 -2.15 9.40
C THR A 343 28.80 -2.10 9.37
N THR A 344 28.17 -2.25 8.21
CA THR A 344 26.70 -2.12 8.09
C THR A 344 26.00 -3.49 7.98
N PRO A 345 24.84 -3.68 8.65
CA PRO A 345 24.04 -4.89 8.51
C PRO A 345 23.72 -5.28 7.06
N LEU A 346 23.54 -4.29 6.17
CA LEU A 346 23.35 -4.53 4.74
C LEU A 346 24.55 -5.26 4.11
N MET A 347 25.78 -4.76 4.29
CA MET A 347 26.96 -5.36 3.68
C MET A 347 27.23 -6.76 4.23
N VAL A 348 27.01 -6.96 5.53
CA VAL A 348 27.13 -8.29 6.15
C VAL A 348 26.07 -9.25 5.63
N ALA A 349 24.83 -8.79 5.44
CA ALA A 349 23.77 -9.61 4.86
C ALA A 349 24.05 -9.97 3.39
N LEU A 350 24.63 -9.06 2.59
CA LEU A 350 25.08 -9.35 1.23
C LEU A 350 26.21 -10.37 1.22
N ALA A 351 27.23 -10.18 2.07
CA ALA A 351 28.35 -11.11 2.19
C ALA A 351 27.87 -12.52 2.61
N ARG A 352 26.98 -12.62 3.61
CA ARG A 352 26.32 -13.88 3.97
C ARG A 352 25.60 -14.49 2.76
N ARG A 353 24.79 -13.70 2.05
CA ARG A 353 23.99 -14.21 0.93
C ARG A 353 24.84 -14.80 -0.20
N ILE A 354 26.01 -14.21 -0.45
CA ILE A 354 26.93 -14.60 -1.52
C ILE A 354 27.84 -15.76 -1.12
N TYR A 355 28.31 -15.81 0.14
CA TYR A 355 29.35 -16.78 0.53
C TYR A 355 28.83 -17.91 1.44
N SER A 356 27.78 -17.65 2.23
CA SER A 356 27.16 -18.64 3.11
C SER A 356 26.00 -19.37 2.46
N ASP A 357 25.05 -18.64 1.87
CA ASP A 357 23.79 -19.22 1.36
C ASP A 357 23.95 -19.88 -0.02
N THR A 358 24.98 -19.52 -0.79
CA THR A 358 25.21 -20.06 -2.14
C THR A 358 26.28 -21.16 -2.12
N PRO A 359 26.06 -22.32 -2.79
CA PRO A 359 27.10 -23.32 -2.97
C PRO A 359 28.29 -22.72 -3.75
N ASP A 360 29.50 -23.21 -3.50
CA ASP A 360 30.69 -22.96 -4.33
C ASP A 360 31.37 -21.58 -4.26
N HIS A 361 30.95 -20.70 -3.35
CA HIS A 361 31.65 -19.42 -3.12
C HIS A 361 32.47 -19.47 -1.82
N ASP A 362 33.75 -19.09 -1.91
CA ASP A 362 34.68 -18.98 -0.78
C ASP A 362 34.83 -17.50 -0.37
N PRO A 363 34.55 -17.12 0.89
CA PRO A 363 34.72 -15.75 1.36
C PRO A 363 36.17 -15.24 1.27
N ALA A 364 37.18 -16.12 1.15
CA ALA A 364 38.57 -15.72 0.95
C ALA A 364 38.78 -14.83 -0.29
N ALA A 365 37.90 -14.90 -1.30
CA ALA A 365 37.92 -14.03 -2.47
C ALA A 365 37.75 -12.53 -2.12
N LEU A 366 37.23 -12.20 -0.93
CA LEU A 366 37.15 -10.81 -0.45
C LEU A 366 38.53 -10.24 -0.08
N LEU A 367 39.51 -11.08 0.23
CA LEU A 367 40.86 -10.66 0.61
C LEU A 367 41.67 -10.15 -0.57
N ASP A 368 41.29 -10.51 -1.80
CA ASP A 368 41.93 -10.06 -3.04
C ASP A 368 41.54 -8.61 -3.40
N LEU A 369 40.57 -8.02 -2.68
CA LEU A 369 40.08 -6.66 -2.92
C LEU A 369 40.67 -5.71 -1.88
N HIS A 370 41.30 -4.64 -2.33
CA HIS A 370 42.11 -3.76 -1.46
C HIS A 370 41.49 -2.37 -1.23
N GLU A 371 40.40 -2.03 -1.90
CA GLU A 371 39.74 -0.73 -1.78
C GLU A 371 38.29 -0.89 -1.27
N PRO A 372 37.83 -0.05 -0.31
CA PRO A 372 36.46 -0.14 0.23
C PRO A 372 35.38 -0.06 -0.86
N ASP A 373 35.54 0.87 -1.80
CA ASP A 373 34.62 1.04 -2.92
C ASP A 373 34.58 -0.17 -3.86
N GLU A 374 35.70 -0.90 -3.98
CA GLU A 374 35.79 -2.12 -4.78
C GLU A 374 35.06 -3.28 -4.12
N ILE A 375 35.28 -3.47 -2.82
CA ILE A 375 34.58 -4.47 -2.00
C ILE A 375 33.08 -4.21 -2.03
N GLU A 376 32.65 -2.97 -1.81
CA GLU A 376 31.23 -2.60 -1.86
C GLU A 376 30.62 -2.90 -3.24
N ARG A 377 31.26 -2.47 -4.33
CA ARG A 377 30.78 -2.74 -5.70
C ARG A 377 30.74 -4.23 -6.00
N HIS A 378 31.70 -5.01 -5.52
CA HIS A 378 31.73 -6.46 -5.67
C HIS A 378 30.53 -7.11 -4.98
N LEU A 379 30.26 -6.77 -3.72
CA LEU A 379 29.11 -7.30 -2.97
C LEU A 379 27.77 -6.92 -3.62
N LEU A 380 27.61 -5.68 -4.08
CA LEU A 380 26.40 -5.23 -4.75
C LEU A 380 26.19 -5.90 -6.12
N SER A 381 27.25 -6.05 -6.91
CA SER A 381 27.17 -6.65 -8.25
C SER A 381 27.00 -8.17 -8.22
N SER A 382 27.55 -8.83 -7.21
CA SER A 382 27.45 -10.28 -6.96
C SER A 382 26.10 -10.70 -6.36
N PHE A 383 25.30 -9.76 -5.86
CA PHE A 383 23.98 -10.04 -5.30
C PHE A 383 23.00 -10.67 -6.31
N VAL A 384 22.92 -10.14 -7.54
CA VAL A 384 22.00 -10.66 -8.57
C VAL A 384 22.39 -12.08 -9.01
N PRO A 385 23.67 -12.38 -9.32
CA PRO A 385 24.16 -13.74 -9.51
C PRO A 385 23.82 -14.68 -8.35
N ALA A 386 24.06 -14.28 -7.10
CA ALA A 386 23.78 -15.12 -5.94
C ALA A 386 22.28 -15.46 -5.79
N VAL A 387 21.40 -14.55 -6.19
CA VAL A 387 19.95 -14.70 -6.01
C VAL A 387 19.25 -15.36 -7.21
N TYR A 388 19.73 -15.15 -8.44
CA TYR A 388 19.11 -15.66 -9.67
C TYR A 388 19.89 -16.80 -10.33
N GLY A 389 21.12 -17.08 -9.90
CA GLY A 389 21.99 -18.10 -10.47
C GLY A 389 22.15 -17.92 -11.98
N VAL A 390 21.90 -18.99 -12.73
CA VAL A 390 21.99 -19.01 -14.21
C VAL A 390 21.10 -17.99 -14.93
N HIS A 391 20.09 -17.43 -14.27
CA HIS A 391 19.19 -16.43 -14.87
C HIS A 391 19.66 -14.98 -14.66
N ALA A 392 20.77 -14.77 -13.94
CA ALA A 392 21.23 -13.44 -13.56
C ALA A 392 21.50 -12.51 -14.75
N ASP A 393 22.14 -13.01 -15.80
CA ASP A 393 22.47 -12.23 -17.00
C ASP A 393 21.22 -11.75 -17.74
N ARG A 394 20.13 -12.51 -17.68
CA ARG A 394 18.84 -12.15 -18.27
C ARG A 394 18.12 -11.08 -17.44
N VAL A 395 18.24 -11.14 -16.11
CA VAL A 395 17.49 -10.30 -15.18
C VAL A 395 18.20 -8.97 -14.90
N ARG A 396 19.53 -8.94 -14.89
CA ARG A 396 20.34 -7.76 -14.58
C ARG A 396 19.96 -6.54 -15.43
N PRO A 397 19.78 -6.63 -16.77
CA PRO A 397 19.36 -5.49 -17.58
C PRO A 397 17.97 -4.95 -17.21
N TRP A 398 17.04 -5.81 -16.80
CA TRP A 398 15.69 -5.40 -16.40
C TRP A 398 15.71 -4.65 -15.06
N LEU A 399 16.46 -5.14 -14.08
CA LEU A 399 16.66 -4.44 -12.79
C LEU A 399 17.37 -3.10 -13.00
N GLY A 400 18.41 -3.07 -13.85
CA GLY A 400 19.10 -1.83 -14.23
C GLY A 400 18.15 -0.82 -14.86
N HIS A 401 17.30 -1.25 -15.80
CA HIS A 401 16.31 -0.37 -16.42
C HIS A 401 15.29 0.17 -15.40
N LEU A 402 14.79 -0.68 -14.50
CA LEU A 402 13.87 -0.24 -13.44
C LEU A 402 14.52 0.79 -12.52
N ALA A 403 15.74 0.51 -12.03
CA ALA A 403 16.45 1.41 -11.15
C ALA A 403 16.73 2.77 -11.80
N ASP A 404 17.23 2.78 -13.03
CA ASP A 404 17.45 3.98 -13.85
C ASP A 404 16.15 4.78 -14.10
N HIS A 405 15.03 4.08 -14.36
CA HIS A 405 13.71 4.71 -14.51
C HIS A 405 13.25 5.41 -13.23
N LEU A 406 13.39 4.75 -12.08
CA LEU A 406 13.03 5.30 -10.77
C LEU A 406 13.91 6.51 -10.40
N THR A 407 15.23 6.40 -10.63
CA THR A 407 16.17 7.50 -10.37
C THR A 407 15.85 8.73 -11.21
N ARG A 408 15.48 8.56 -12.49
CA ARG A 408 15.02 9.69 -13.33
C ARG A 408 13.72 10.34 -12.86
N LEU A 409 12.83 9.55 -12.28
CA LEU A 409 11.57 10.05 -11.73
C LEU A 409 11.72 10.67 -10.33
N GLY A 410 12.89 10.53 -9.69
CA GLY A 410 13.12 10.99 -8.33
C GLY A 410 12.23 10.27 -7.30
N THR A 411 11.91 9.00 -7.55
CA THR A 411 11.05 8.19 -6.68
C THR A 411 11.69 6.84 -6.41
N HIS A 412 11.31 6.23 -5.28
CA HIS A 412 11.66 4.85 -4.95
C HIS A 412 10.54 3.86 -5.31
N ASP A 413 9.36 4.38 -5.71
CA ASP A 413 8.15 3.61 -5.95
C ASP A 413 8.07 3.12 -7.40
N VAL A 414 8.10 1.80 -7.57
CA VAL A 414 7.71 1.12 -8.81
C VAL A 414 6.19 1.13 -8.91
N ALA A 415 5.67 2.27 -9.35
CA ALA A 415 4.28 2.49 -9.68
C ALA A 415 3.99 2.02 -11.11
N TRP A 416 3.11 1.02 -11.27
CA TRP A 416 2.84 0.42 -12.58
C TRP A 416 2.22 1.41 -13.59
N TRP A 417 1.58 2.48 -13.12
CA TRP A 417 1.02 3.53 -13.98
C TRP A 417 2.06 4.57 -14.44
N GLN A 418 3.28 4.55 -13.90
CA GLN A 418 4.35 5.51 -14.24
C GLN A 418 5.37 4.97 -15.26
N PHE A 419 5.15 3.79 -15.84
CA PHE A 419 6.10 3.17 -16.78
C PHE A 419 6.27 3.89 -18.13
N GLY A 420 5.41 4.85 -18.47
CA GLY A 420 5.64 5.63 -19.69
C GLY A 420 4.65 6.76 -19.90
N THR A 421 5.16 7.83 -20.50
CA THR A 421 4.40 9.03 -20.91
C THR A 421 4.72 9.46 -22.34
N SER A 422 5.42 8.62 -23.12
CA SER A 422 5.83 8.97 -24.49
C SER A 422 4.62 9.11 -25.40
N SER A 423 4.38 10.33 -25.87
CA SER A 423 3.27 10.63 -26.78
C SER A 423 3.35 9.88 -28.11
N THR A 424 4.56 9.62 -28.60
CA THR A 424 4.77 8.93 -29.88
C THR A 424 4.40 7.45 -29.78
N VAL A 425 4.82 6.78 -28.71
CA VAL A 425 4.50 5.35 -28.50
C VAL A 425 3.00 5.18 -28.23
N THR A 426 2.42 6.05 -27.41
CA THR A 426 0.96 6.07 -27.17
C THR A 426 0.20 6.31 -28.48
N GLY A 427 0.61 7.30 -29.27
CA GLY A 427 -0.02 7.60 -30.56
C GLY A 427 0.08 6.45 -31.55
N LEU A 428 1.25 5.80 -31.67
CA LEU A 428 1.43 4.61 -32.51
C LEU A 428 0.53 3.45 -32.05
N GLY A 429 0.48 3.17 -30.75
CA GLY A 429 -0.36 2.12 -30.18
C GLY A 429 -1.85 2.36 -30.41
N VAL A 430 -2.32 3.60 -30.24
CA VAL A 430 -3.69 3.99 -30.56
C VAL A 430 -3.96 3.84 -32.06
N GLY A 431 -3.08 4.35 -32.92
CA GLY A 431 -3.29 4.32 -34.36
C GLY A 431 -3.37 2.90 -34.91
N VAL A 432 -2.49 2.00 -34.46
CA VAL A 432 -2.55 0.58 -34.83
C VAL A 432 -3.84 -0.07 -34.33
N ALA A 433 -4.23 0.17 -33.07
CA ALA A 433 -5.44 -0.43 -32.51
C ALA A 433 -6.73 0.05 -33.21
N VAL A 434 -6.84 1.35 -33.47
CA VAL A 434 -7.99 1.95 -34.15
C VAL A 434 -8.04 1.52 -35.62
N GLY A 435 -6.91 1.56 -36.33
CA GLY A 435 -6.84 1.12 -37.72
C GLY A 435 -7.19 -0.35 -37.89
N LEU A 436 -6.72 -1.24 -36.99
CA LEU A 436 -7.10 -2.65 -37.03
C LEU A 436 -8.60 -2.87 -36.73
N ALA A 437 -9.16 -2.15 -35.75
CA ALA A 437 -10.58 -2.25 -35.43
C ALA A 437 -11.45 -1.80 -36.61
N ASP A 438 -11.07 -0.70 -37.26
CA ASP A 438 -11.71 -0.19 -38.47
C ASP A 438 -11.62 -1.19 -39.63
N LEU A 439 -10.43 -1.74 -39.88
CA LEU A 439 -10.22 -2.75 -40.92
C LEU A 439 -11.11 -3.98 -40.74
N VAL A 440 -11.18 -4.51 -39.51
CA VAL A 440 -12.01 -5.67 -39.19
C VAL A 440 -13.48 -5.35 -39.44
N LEU A 441 -13.96 -4.19 -39.00
CA LEU A 441 -15.35 -3.83 -39.17
C LEU A 441 -15.73 -3.62 -40.64
N GLU A 442 -14.91 -2.89 -41.40
CA GLU A 442 -15.10 -2.68 -42.85
C GLU A 442 -15.10 -4.01 -43.60
N THR A 443 -14.18 -4.92 -43.26
CA THR A 443 -14.12 -6.25 -43.88
C THR A 443 -15.41 -7.04 -43.62
N VAL A 444 -15.96 -6.97 -42.40
CA VAL A 444 -17.23 -7.64 -42.05
C VAL A 444 -18.41 -7.01 -42.78
N LEU A 445 -18.47 -5.69 -42.86
CA LEU A 445 -19.57 -4.95 -43.50
C LEU A 445 -19.61 -5.17 -45.02
N VAL A 446 -18.44 -5.20 -45.66
CA VAL A 446 -18.30 -5.36 -47.12
C VAL A 446 -18.28 -6.84 -47.52
N GLY A 447 -18.11 -7.76 -46.56
CA GLY A 447 -18.04 -9.20 -46.82
C GLY A 447 -16.70 -9.67 -47.40
N GLY A 448 -15.62 -8.89 -47.20
CA GLY A 448 -14.30 -9.22 -47.69
C GLY A 448 -13.26 -8.10 -47.51
N LEU A 449 -11.98 -8.48 -47.58
CA LEU A 449 -10.86 -7.53 -47.48
C LEU A 449 -10.70 -6.79 -48.81
N THR A 450 -10.79 -5.46 -48.79
CA THR A 450 -10.62 -4.62 -49.99
C THR A 450 -9.40 -3.72 -49.86
N ALA A 451 -8.70 -3.44 -50.97
CA ALA A 451 -7.56 -2.52 -50.97
C ALA A 451 -7.93 -1.12 -50.44
N ARG A 452 -9.13 -0.65 -50.79
CA ARG A 452 -9.72 0.60 -50.27
C ARG A 452 -9.91 0.57 -48.75
N GLY A 453 -10.44 -0.51 -48.21
CA GLY A 453 -10.62 -0.68 -46.76
C GLY A 453 -9.30 -0.69 -46.01
N VAL A 454 -8.27 -1.36 -46.55
CA VAL A 454 -6.91 -1.35 -45.97
C VAL A 454 -6.31 0.06 -45.98
N LEU A 455 -6.40 0.77 -47.12
CA LEU A 455 -5.91 2.14 -47.24
C LEU A 455 -6.61 3.06 -46.23
N PHE A 456 -7.94 2.96 -46.13
CA PHE A 456 -8.73 3.75 -45.19
C PHE A 456 -8.33 3.46 -43.74
N ALA A 457 -8.21 2.20 -43.35
CA ALA A 457 -7.78 1.75 -42.03
C ALA A 457 -6.39 2.28 -41.64
N VAL A 458 -5.43 2.27 -42.57
CA VAL A 458 -4.09 2.83 -42.34
C VAL A 458 -4.15 4.34 -42.14
N MET A 459 -4.86 5.05 -43.02
CA MET A 459 -4.99 6.51 -42.95
C MET A 459 -5.68 6.97 -41.66
N ILE A 460 -6.77 6.30 -41.27
CA ILE A 460 -7.47 6.63 -40.03
C ILE A 460 -6.64 6.28 -38.81
N GLY A 461 -5.89 5.17 -38.84
CA GLY A 461 -4.92 4.83 -37.79
C GLY A 461 -3.85 5.90 -37.61
N LEU A 462 -3.25 6.39 -38.70
CA LEU A 462 -2.24 7.46 -38.63
C LEU A 462 -2.80 8.77 -38.06
N VAL A 463 -3.97 9.19 -38.55
CA VAL A 463 -4.60 10.45 -38.11
C VAL A 463 -5.04 10.37 -36.65
N THR A 464 -5.72 9.29 -36.26
CA THR A 464 -6.14 9.09 -34.86
C THR A 464 -4.95 8.94 -33.93
N GLY A 465 -3.92 8.20 -34.33
CA GLY A 465 -2.68 8.06 -33.59
C GLY A 465 -1.98 9.41 -33.34
N LEU A 466 -1.91 10.27 -34.36
CA LEU A 466 -1.35 11.62 -34.23
C LEU A 466 -2.18 12.48 -33.27
N LEU A 467 -3.51 12.54 -33.47
CA LEU A 467 -4.41 13.36 -32.65
C LEU A 467 -4.39 12.93 -31.18
N PHE A 468 -4.48 11.63 -30.91
CA PHE A 468 -4.42 11.11 -29.54
C PHE A 468 -3.02 11.17 -28.93
N GLY A 469 -1.95 11.06 -29.72
CA GLY A 469 -0.58 11.32 -29.26
C GLY A 469 -0.41 12.76 -28.77
N VAL A 470 -0.91 13.74 -29.53
CA VAL A 470 -0.90 15.16 -29.13
C VAL A 470 -1.79 15.41 -27.92
N ALA A 471 -3.00 14.85 -27.90
CA ALA A 471 -3.92 14.98 -26.76
C ALA A 471 -3.33 14.38 -25.49
N HIS A 472 -2.73 13.19 -25.56
CA HIS A 472 -2.02 12.56 -24.46
C HIS A 472 -0.92 13.46 -23.90
N ARG A 473 -0.07 14.01 -24.79
CA ARG A 473 0.99 14.95 -24.39
C ARG A 473 0.43 16.17 -23.65
N TYR A 474 -0.69 16.71 -24.12
CA TYR A 474 -1.32 17.87 -23.51
C TYR A 474 -1.91 17.54 -22.14
N VAL A 475 -2.60 16.40 -22.00
CA VAL A 475 -3.25 15.97 -20.76
C VAL A 475 -2.22 15.62 -19.70
N VAL A 476 -1.23 14.76 -20.02
CA VAL A 476 -0.23 14.28 -19.05
C VAL A 476 0.65 15.41 -18.53
N ARG A 477 0.94 16.44 -19.35
CA ARG A 477 1.67 17.64 -18.91
C ARG A 477 0.94 18.43 -17.83
N ARG A 478 -0.39 18.34 -17.74
CA ARG A 478 -1.21 19.10 -16.79
C ARG A 478 -1.65 18.27 -15.60
N THR A 479 -1.91 16.98 -15.81
CA THR A 479 -2.37 16.05 -14.78
C THR A 479 -1.76 14.68 -15.06
N PRO A 480 -0.89 14.15 -14.17
CA PRO A 480 -0.39 12.79 -14.30
C PRO A 480 -1.56 11.79 -14.29
N LEU A 481 -1.44 10.72 -15.07
CA LEU A 481 -2.45 9.67 -15.15
C LEU A 481 -2.36 8.80 -13.90
N GLU A 482 -3.30 8.99 -12.99
CA GLU A 482 -3.44 8.18 -11.77
C GLU A 482 -4.56 7.13 -11.94
N PRO A 483 -4.48 5.96 -11.28
CA PRO A 483 -5.55 4.96 -11.30
C PRO A 483 -6.91 5.51 -10.85
N VAL A 484 -8.02 5.01 -11.43
CA VAL A 484 -9.38 5.53 -11.26
C VAL A 484 -10.30 4.49 -10.58
N ARG A 485 -11.17 4.91 -9.66
CA ARG A 485 -12.35 4.16 -9.18
C ARG A 485 -13.56 5.04 -9.37
N THR A 486 -14.64 4.41 -9.80
CA THR A 486 -15.96 5.01 -9.90
C THR A 486 -16.61 5.08 -8.52
N ARG A 487 -16.77 6.28 -7.96
CA ARG A 487 -17.74 6.56 -6.90
C ARG A 487 -18.68 7.67 -7.38
N LEU A 488 -19.98 7.38 -7.39
CA LEU A 488 -21.01 8.36 -7.72
C LEU A 488 -21.10 9.41 -6.60
N ARG A 489 -20.50 10.59 -6.79
CA ARG A 489 -20.77 11.77 -5.95
C ARG A 489 -21.73 12.69 -6.70
N LEU A 490 -23.03 12.51 -6.44
CA LEU A 490 -24.12 13.30 -7.05
C LEU A 490 -24.33 14.69 -6.40
N ARG A 491 -23.53 15.10 -5.40
CA ARG A 491 -23.73 16.38 -4.69
C ARG A 491 -22.43 17.17 -4.49
N GLY A 492 -22.38 18.35 -5.12
CA GLY A 492 -21.47 19.47 -4.80
C GLY A 492 -20.41 19.81 -5.86
N ARG A 493 -20.35 21.10 -6.26
CA ARG A 493 -19.32 21.76 -7.12
C ARG A 493 -19.00 21.16 -8.50
N ALA A 494 -19.71 20.14 -8.96
CA ALA A 494 -19.44 19.43 -10.22
C ALA A 494 -19.57 20.28 -11.51
N GLY A 495 -20.35 21.36 -11.50
CA GLY A 495 -20.71 22.10 -12.72
C GLY A 495 -19.51 22.57 -13.56
N ARG A 496 -18.56 23.32 -12.97
CA ARG A 496 -17.47 23.96 -13.74
C ARG A 496 -16.51 22.94 -14.37
N ARG A 497 -16.24 21.81 -13.70
CA ARG A 497 -15.36 20.74 -14.20
C ARG A 497 -16.03 19.90 -15.30
N VAL A 498 -17.32 19.61 -15.14
CA VAL A 498 -18.11 18.91 -16.17
C VAL A 498 -18.19 19.77 -17.43
N TRP A 499 -18.48 21.07 -17.29
CA TRP A 499 -18.52 22.00 -18.42
C TRP A 499 -17.18 22.13 -19.14
N SER A 500 -16.06 22.26 -18.42
CA SER A 500 -14.75 22.37 -19.07
C SER A 500 -14.34 21.09 -19.81
N ARG A 501 -14.66 19.91 -19.25
CA ARG A 501 -14.45 18.62 -19.90
C ARG A 501 -15.35 18.43 -21.12
N ALA A 502 -16.61 18.87 -21.05
CA ALA A 502 -17.54 18.85 -22.17
C ALA A 502 -17.04 19.71 -23.33
N LEU A 503 -16.57 20.94 -23.06
CA LEU A 503 -15.99 21.83 -24.07
C LEU A 503 -14.72 21.24 -24.70
N LEU A 504 -13.86 20.62 -23.89
CA LEU A 504 -12.69 19.91 -24.38
C LEU A 504 -13.10 18.73 -25.29
N GLY A 505 -14.10 17.96 -24.88
CA GLY A 505 -14.69 16.88 -25.67
C GLY A 505 -15.27 17.38 -26.99
N LEU A 506 -15.97 18.52 -26.99
CA LEU A 506 -16.52 19.14 -28.19
C LEU A 506 -15.43 19.52 -29.20
N ALA A 507 -14.40 20.23 -28.74
CA ALA A 507 -13.29 20.65 -29.60
C ALA A 507 -12.48 19.44 -30.12
N PHE A 508 -12.14 18.50 -29.24
CA PHE A 508 -11.33 17.34 -29.61
C PHE A 508 -12.11 16.35 -30.49
N GLY A 509 -13.35 16.01 -30.11
CA GLY A 509 -14.23 15.16 -30.91
C GLY A 509 -14.54 15.79 -32.26
N GLY A 510 -14.71 17.11 -32.32
CA GLY A 510 -14.89 17.82 -33.59
C GLY A 510 -13.68 17.75 -34.50
N ALA A 511 -12.47 17.88 -33.96
CA ALA A 511 -11.24 17.69 -34.72
C ALA A 511 -11.11 16.26 -35.25
N VAL A 512 -11.39 15.24 -34.43
CA VAL A 512 -11.36 13.82 -34.83
C VAL A 512 -12.41 13.54 -35.92
N GLY A 513 -13.64 14.04 -35.75
CA GLY A 513 -14.72 13.86 -36.72
C GLY A 513 -14.43 14.53 -38.06
N ALA A 514 -13.93 15.77 -38.05
CA ALA A 514 -13.53 16.47 -39.26
C ALA A 514 -12.39 15.74 -39.98
N ALA A 515 -11.39 15.25 -39.23
CA ALA A 515 -10.29 14.48 -39.79
C ALA A 515 -10.76 13.15 -40.39
N TYR A 516 -11.70 12.47 -39.73
CA TYR A 516 -12.34 11.26 -40.26
C TYR A 516 -13.04 11.53 -41.60
N GLY A 517 -13.84 12.60 -41.68
CA GLY A 517 -14.50 13.02 -42.92
C GLY A 517 -13.51 13.27 -44.07
N LEU A 518 -12.40 13.96 -43.76
CA LEU A 518 -11.35 14.24 -44.73
C LEU A 518 -10.63 12.97 -45.20
N VAL A 519 -10.27 12.08 -44.27
CA VAL A 519 -9.62 10.79 -44.59
C VAL A 519 -10.52 9.94 -45.48
N ARG A 520 -11.82 9.90 -45.19
CA ARG A 520 -12.80 9.16 -45.99
C ARG A 520 -12.89 9.70 -47.40
N ALA A 521 -12.99 11.02 -47.56
CA ALA A 521 -13.01 11.66 -48.87
C ALA A 521 -11.73 11.38 -49.67
N MET A 522 -10.57 11.47 -49.02
CA MET A 522 -9.28 11.22 -49.65
C MET A 522 -9.08 9.76 -50.04
N ALA A 523 -9.49 8.80 -49.19
CA ALA A 523 -9.44 7.38 -49.50
C ALA A 523 -10.37 7.00 -50.66
N PHE A 524 -11.54 7.64 -50.75
CA PHE A 524 -12.45 7.48 -51.89
C PHE A 524 -11.81 8.01 -53.18
N TRP A 525 -11.30 9.25 -53.16
CA TRP A 525 -10.66 9.87 -54.31
C TRP A 525 -9.43 9.10 -54.81
N LEU A 526 -8.60 8.55 -53.92
CA LEU A 526 -7.41 7.78 -54.32
C LEU A 526 -7.74 6.51 -55.12
N VAL A 527 -8.94 5.95 -54.92
CA VAL A 527 -9.39 4.72 -55.57
C VAL A 527 -10.25 5.01 -56.80
N THR A 528 -10.91 6.16 -56.83
CA THR A 528 -11.73 6.64 -57.95
C THR A 528 -11.40 8.11 -58.29
N PRO A 529 -10.24 8.37 -58.90
CA PRO A 529 -9.71 9.73 -59.09
C PRO A 529 -10.53 10.57 -60.09
N ASP A 530 -11.29 9.91 -60.97
CA ASP A 530 -12.12 10.56 -62.00
C ASP A 530 -13.37 11.26 -61.42
N VAL A 531 -13.67 11.07 -60.12
CA VAL A 531 -14.79 11.73 -59.45
C VAL A 531 -14.31 13.05 -58.83
N PRO A 532 -14.82 14.21 -59.29
CA PRO A 532 -14.41 15.51 -58.75
C PRO A 532 -14.88 15.71 -57.30
N TRP A 533 -14.13 16.51 -56.55
CA TRP A 533 -14.50 16.91 -55.19
C TRP A 533 -15.80 17.70 -55.22
N SER A 534 -16.86 17.16 -54.61
CA SER A 534 -18.15 17.83 -54.53
C SER A 534 -18.26 18.67 -53.24
N ALA A 535 -19.19 19.63 -53.22
CA ALA A 535 -19.55 20.35 -51.99
C ALA A 535 -19.99 19.41 -50.86
N GLY A 536 -20.45 18.19 -51.18
CA GLY A 536 -20.79 17.14 -50.23
C GLY A 536 -19.63 16.73 -49.32
N VAL A 537 -18.38 16.84 -49.77
CA VAL A 537 -17.20 16.53 -48.93
C VAL A 537 -17.06 17.52 -47.77
N LEU A 538 -17.32 18.81 -48.01
CA LEU A 538 -17.28 19.83 -46.97
C LEU A 538 -18.44 19.65 -45.97
N VAL A 539 -19.61 19.25 -46.47
CA VAL A 539 -20.77 18.90 -45.64
C VAL A 539 -20.45 17.69 -44.77
N ASP A 540 -19.85 16.63 -45.33
CA ASP A 540 -19.44 15.44 -44.59
C ASP A 540 -18.44 15.80 -43.46
N ILE A 541 -17.39 16.58 -43.77
CA ILE A 541 -16.41 17.04 -42.77
C ILE A 541 -17.08 17.81 -41.64
N GLY A 542 -17.98 18.75 -41.98
CA GLY A 542 -18.70 19.57 -41.01
C GLY A 542 -19.65 18.76 -40.14
N VAL A 543 -20.40 17.83 -40.73
CA VAL A 543 -21.34 16.99 -39.99
C VAL A 543 -20.61 16.00 -39.11
N PHE A 544 -19.56 15.33 -39.59
CA PHE A 544 -18.78 14.44 -38.74
C PHE A 544 -18.11 15.19 -37.59
N GLY A 545 -17.57 16.39 -37.84
CA GLY A 545 -17.07 17.26 -36.78
C GLY A 545 -18.13 17.57 -35.74
N LEU A 546 -19.34 17.96 -36.16
CA LEU A 546 -20.42 18.28 -35.23
C LEU A 546 -20.88 17.04 -34.42
N VAL A 547 -21.15 15.93 -35.09
CA VAL A 547 -21.67 14.71 -34.47
C VAL A 547 -20.65 14.10 -33.50
N PHE A 548 -19.39 13.95 -33.90
CA PHE A 548 -18.34 13.43 -33.03
C PHE A 548 -18.03 14.42 -31.90
N GLY A 549 -18.06 15.72 -32.17
CA GLY A 549 -17.88 16.76 -31.15
C GLY A 549 -18.95 16.66 -30.06
N LEU A 550 -20.23 16.64 -30.42
CA LEU A 550 -21.33 16.52 -29.45
C LEU A 550 -21.28 15.18 -28.69
N GLY A 551 -20.98 14.09 -29.38
CA GLY A 551 -20.84 12.78 -28.76
C GLY A 551 -19.68 12.74 -27.75
N ALA A 552 -18.52 13.29 -28.12
CA ALA A 552 -17.35 13.33 -27.25
C ALA A 552 -17.56 14.29 -26.07
N ALA A 553 -18.27 15.40 -26.28
CA ALA A 553 -18.68 16.30 -25.20
C ALA A 553 -19.55 15.59 -24.17
N LEU A 554 -20.53 14.79 -24.62
CA LEU A 554 -21.36 13.97 -23.74
C LEU A 554 -20.51 12.94 -22.98
N VAL A 555 -19.63 12.22 -23.68
CA VAL A 555 -18.75 11.21 -23.06
C VAL A 555 -17.88 11.86 -21.98
N PHE A 556 -17.20 12.96 -22.31
CA PHE A 556 -16.29 13.64 -21.39
C PHE A 556 -17.04 14.28 -20.21
N ALA A 557 -18.27 14.74 -20.42
CA ALA A 557 -19.12 15.24 -19.34
C ALA A 557 -19.50 14.13 -18.36
N VAL A 558 -19.93 12.97 -18.87
CA VAL A 558 -20.28 11.79 -18.06
C VAL A 558 -19.06 11.28 -17.32
N VAL A 559 -17.92 11.12 -18.02
CA VAL A 559 -16.64 10.73 -17.40
C VAL A 559 -16.25 11.72 -16.32
N ALA A 560 -16.38 13.04 -16.55
CA ALA A 560 -16.09 14.04 -15.52
C ALA A 560 -17.05 14.03 -14.32
N ALA A 561 -18.30 13.64 -14.52
CA ALA A 561 -19.27 13.45 -13.46
C ALA A 561 -19.02 12.15 -12.66
N MET A 562 -18.48 11.13 -13.31
CA MET A 562 -18.17 9.82 -12.69
C MET A 562 -16.77 9.72 -12.09
N GLU A 563 -15.80 10.50 -12.60
CA GLU A 563 -14.43 10.58 -12.09
C GLU A 563 -14.39 11.33 -10.75
N ALA A 564 -14.54 10.58 -9.66
CA ALA A 564 -13.99 10.99 -8.37
C ALA A 564 -12.48 10.62 -8.37
N PRO A 565 -11.56 11.56 -8.03
CA PRO A 565 -10.16 11.23 -7.88
C PRO A 565 -10.05 10.11 -6.84
N LEU A 566 -9.41 9.02 -7.23
CA LEU A 566 -8.96 8.03 -6.30
C LEU A 566 -7.71 8.51 -5.62
N ASP A 567 -7.64 8.26 -4.33
CA ASP A 567 -6.35 8.10 -3.70
C ASP A 567 -5.78 6.73 -4.10
N VAL A 568 -4.77 6.77 -4.97
CA VAL A 568 -3.95 5.65 -5.49
C VAL A 568 -3.49 4.71 -4.39
N ARG A 569 -3.47 5.20 -3.15
CA ARG A 569 -2.97 4.53 -1.96
C ARG A 569 -3.96 3.55 -1.34
N SER A 570 -5.16 3.36 -1.92
CA SER A 570 -6.30 2.60 -1.33
C SER A 570 -6.42 1.13 -1.70
N ALA A 571 -5.37 0.54 -2.24
CA ALA A 571 -5.30 -0.87 -2.54
C ALA A 571 -4.20 -1.54 -1.71
N GLY A 572 -4.56 -2.54 -0.92
CA GLY A 572 -3.62 -3.31 -0.10
C GLY A 572 -2.67 -4.23 -0.91
N SER A 573 -2.76 -4.24 -2.24
CA SER A 573 -1.80 -4.92 -3.12
C SER A 573 -1.69 -4.26 -4.49
N PRO A 574 -0.50 -4.30 -5.13
CA PRO A 574 -0.30 -3.80 -6.50
C PRO A 574 -1.24 -4.46 -7.53
N ASP A 575 -1.43 -5.78 -7.42
CA ASP A 575 -2.26 -6.57 -8.35
C ASP A 575 -3.74 -6.25 -8.16
N GLY A 576 -4.20 -6.12 -6.91
CA GLY A 576 -5.57 -5.71 -6.61
C GLY A 576 -5.91 -4.31 -7.14
N LEU A 577 -4.94 -3.39 -7.12
CA LEU A 577 -5.11 -2.05 -7.71
C LEU A 577 -5.24 -2.12 -9.23
N LEU A 578 -4.39 -2.90 -9.89
CA LEU A 578 -4.41 -3.09 -11.33
C LEU A 578 -5.72 -3.74 -11.79
N GLU A 579 -6.20 -4.77 -11.09
CA GLU A 579 -7.47 -5.42 -11.38
C GLU A 579 -8.67 -4.51 -11.15
N ALA A 580 -8.69 -3.77 -10.05
CA ALA A 580 -9.76 -2.82 -9.77
C ALA A 580 -9.83 -1.72 -10.85
N ASN A 581 -8.67 -1.18 -11.24
CA ASN A 581 -8.61 -0.18 -12.30
C ASN A 581 -9.02 -0.77 -13.66
N ARG A 582 -8.58 -2.00 -13.98
CA ARG A 582 -9.02 -2.72 -15.19
C ARG A 582 -10.54 -2.88 -15.23
N ARG A 583 -11.16 -3.33 -14.14
CA ARG A 583 -12.62 -3.51 -14.06
C ARG A 583 -13.36 -2.18 -14.19
N ALA A 584 -12.86 -1.12 -13.56
CA ALA A 584 -13.44 0.22 -13.66
C ALA A 584 -13.39 0.76 -15.10
N VAL A 585 -12.22 0.68 -15.76
CA VAL A 585 -12.05 1.13 -17.15
C VAL A 585 -12.89 0.30 -18.12
N LEU A 586 -12.89 -1.03 -17.98
CA LEU A 586 -13.70 -1.90 -18.83
C LEU A 586 -15.20 -1.67 -18.62
N GLY A 587 -15.66 -1.49 -17.38
CA GLY A 587 -17.05 -1.16 -17.08
C GLY A 587 -17.48 0.17 -17.69
N LEU A 588 -16.62 1.19 -17.61
CA LEU A 588 -16.87 2.48 -18.24
C LEU A 588 -16.98 2.35 -19.77
N VAL A 589 -16.01 1.68 -20.41
CA VAL A 589 -16.00 1.49 -21.87
C VAL A 589 -17.20 0.67 -22.34
N ALA A 590 -17.59 -0.38 -21.59
CA ALA A 590 -18.74 -1.22 -21.91
C ALA A 590 -20.06 -0.44 -21.94
N VAL A 591 -20.17 0.64 -21.16
CA VAL A 591 -21.33 1.55 -21.18
C VAL A 591 -21.17 2.65 -22.23
N MET A 592 -20.01 3.30 -22.27
CA MET A 592 -19.81 4.50 -23.10
C MET A 592 -19.72 4.19 -24.59
N VAL A 593 -19.15 3.04 -24.98
CA VAL A 593 -19.02 2.67 -26.40
C VAL A 593 -20.39 2.47 -27.07
N PRO A 594 -21.33 1.67 -26.52
CA PRO A 594 -22.67 1.57 -27.08
C PRO A 594 -23.44 2.89 -27.05
N VAL A 595 -23.34 3.67 -25.97
CA VAL A 595 -24.02 4.98 -25.86
C VAL A 595 -23.52 5.93 -26.94
N PHE A 596 -22.21 6.02 -27.14
CA PHE A 596 -21.62 6.84 -28.19
C PHE A 596 -22.01 6.33 -29.58
N ALA A 597 -21.98 5.02 -29.81
CA ALA A 597 -22.34 4.43 -31.09
C ALA A 597 -23.80 4.71 -31.47
N VAL A 598 -24.74 4.55 -30.52
CA VAL A 598 -26.17 4.86 -30.72
C VAL A 598 -26.36 6.36 -30.92
N PHE A 599 -25.67 7.20 -30.16
CA PHE A 599 -25.74 8.65 -30.33
C PHE A 599 -25.27 9.08 -31.72
N VAL A 600 -24.10 8.60 -32.18
CA VAL A 600 -23.57 8.93 -33.49
C VAL A 600 -24.49 8.42 -34.59
N ALA A 601 -24.95 7.16 -34.53
CA ALA A 601 -25.86 6.61 -35.53
C ALA A 601 -27.18 7.40 -35.61
N GLY A 602 -27.77 7.74 -34.46
CA GLY A 602 -29.00 8.52 -34.38
C GLY A 602 -28.82 9.96 -34.87
N ALA A 603 -27.77 10.65 -34.40
CA ALA A 603 -27.48 12.03 -34.78
C ALA A 603 -27.17 12.14 -36.28
N THR A 604 -26.37 11.23 -36.83
CA THR A 604 -26.10 11.17 -38.27
C THR A 604 -27.39 10.93 -39.06
N GLY A 605 -28.29 10.04 -38.60
CA GLY A 605 -29.59 9.81 -39.23
C GLY A 605 -30.52 11.05 -39.22
N VAL A 606 -30.59 11.75 -38.09
CA VAL A 606 -31.36 13.00 -37.97
C VAL A 606 -30.81 14.07 -38.92
N VAL A 607 -29.48 14.27 -38.93
CA VAL A 607 -28.84 15.25 -39.83
C VAL A 607 -29.06 14.87 -41.30
N ALA A 608 -28.93 13.58 -41.65
CA ALA A 608 -29.20 13.09 -43.01
C ALA A 608 -30.63 13.42 -43.46
N SER A 609 -31.61 13.16 -42.59
CA SER A 609 -33.02 13.41 -42.88
C SER A 609 -33.31 14.90 -43.07
N GLY A 610 -32.71 15.77 -42.24
CA GLY A 610 -32.85 17.22 -42.35
C GLY A 610 -32.20 17.78 -43.62
N LEU A 611 -31.00 17.30 -43.96
CA LEU A 611 -30.31 17.69 -45.21
C LEU A 611 -31.09 17.24 -46.45
N THR A 612 -31.66 16.03 -46.43
CA THR A 612 -32.52 15.53 -47.50
C THR A 612 -33.78 16.39 -47.65
N ALA A 613 -34.41 16.79 -46.54
CA ALA A 613 -35.56 17.70 -46.54
C ALA A 613 -35.21 19.09 -47.12
N LEU A 614 -33.97 19.54 -46.94
CA LEU A 614 -33.43 20.78 -47.51
C LEU A 614 -32.93 20.62 -48.96
N ARG A 615 -33.20 19.47 -49.61
CA ARG A 615 -32.81 19.14 -50.99
C ARG A 615 -31.30 19.04 -51.24
N PHE A 616 -30.51 18.74 -50.23
CA PHE A 616 -29.13 18.30 -50.43
C PHE A 616 -29.10 16.81 -50.80
N GLU A 617 -28.22 16.41 -51.72
CA GLU A 617 -27.97 15.00 -52.01
C GLU A 617 -27.18 14.35 -50.87
N VAL A 618 -27.80 13.43 -50.14
CA VAL A 618 -27.16 12.72 -49.02
C VAL A 618 -27.05 11.24 -49.35
N LEU A 619 -25.82 10.73 -49.38
CA LEU A 619 -25.49 9.33 -49.72
C LEU A 619 -25.45 8.39 -48.48
N TRP A 620 -26.06 8.79 -47.36
CA TRP A 620 -25.95 8.03 -46.10
C TRP A 620 -27.13 7.07 -45.92
N SER A 621 -26.84 5.77 -45.90
CA SER A 621 -27.82 4.75 -45.52
C SER A 621 -27.86 4.54 -44.00
N PRO A 622 -28.94 3.98 -43.44
CA PRO A 622 -28.98 3.57 -42.04
C PRO A 622 -27.84 2.61 -41.65
N THR A 623 -27.40 1.77 -42.58
CA THR A 623 -26.26 0.87 -42.39
C THR A 623 -24.94 1.64 -42.26
N THR A 624 -24.73 2.71 -43.04
CA THR A 624 -23.54 3.57 -42.89
C THR A 624 -23.55 4.36 -41.57
N ALA A 625 -24.71 4.79 -41.10
CA ALA A 625 -24.83 5.47 -39.80
C ALA A 625 -24.50 4.52 -38.64
N LEU A 626 -24.98 3.27 -38.69
CA LEU A 626 -24.65 2.24 -37.72
C LEU A 626 -23.16 1.89 -37.74
N ALA A 627 -22.60 1.68 -38.94
CA ALA A 627 -21.17 1.42 -39.12
C ALA A 627 -20.32 2.53 -38.52
N LEU A 628 -20.64 3.79 -38.82
CA LEU A 628 -19.97 4.98 -38.29
C LEU A 628 -20.05 5.04 -36.76
N GLY A 629 -21.21 4.74 -36.18
CA GLY A 629 -21.38 4.66 -34.74
C GLY A 629 -20.49 3.59 -34.11
N LEU A 630 -20.40 2.41 -34.73
CA LEU A 630 -19.55 1.31 -34.26
C LEU A 630 -18.05 1.62 -34.40
N VAL A 631 -17.60 2.13 -35.55
CA VAL A 631 -16.19 2.57 -35.75
C VAL A 631 -15.84 3.66 -34.74
N GLY A 632 -16.67 4.70 -34.64
CA GLY A 632 -16.44 5.83 -33.74
C GLY A 632 -16.46 5.41 -32.27
N GLY A 633 -17.39 4.53 -31.89
CA GLY A 633 -17.50 3.99 -30.54
C GLY A 633 -16.32 3.09 -30.17
N ILE A 634 -16.04 2.06 -30.96
CA ILE A 634 -14.94 1.11 -30.67
C ILE A 634 -13.59 1.81 -30.80
N GLY A 635 -13.37 2.55 -31.89
CA GLY A 635 -12.13 3.30 -32.10
C GLY A 635 -11.91 4.38 -31.05
N GLY A 636 -12.92 5.18 -30.75
CA GLY A 636 -12.87 6.19 -29.70
C GLY A 636 -12.67 5.59 -28.31
N GLY A 637 -13.32 4.47 -28.01
CA GLY A 637 -13.16 3.70 -26.77
C GLY A 637 -11.74 3.15 -26.61
N LEU A 638 -11.20 2.48 -27.63
CA LEU A 638 -9.82 1.97 -27.65
C LEU A 638 -8.82 3.11 -27.49
N ALA A 639 -9.01 4.21 -28.23
CA ALA A 639 -8.15 5.37 -28.15
C ALA A 639 -8.17 6.01 -26.76
N TYR A 640 -9.36 6.19 -26.15
CA TYR A 640 -9.51 6.66 -24.78
C TYR A 640 -8.80 5.74 -23.78
N VAL A 641 -9.02 4.43 -23.86
CA VAL A 641 -8.37 3.45 -22.96
C VAL A 641 -6.86 3.56 -23.08
N LEU A 642 -6.33 3.40 -24.28
CA LEU A 642 -4.88 3.28 -24.51
C LEU A 642 -4.14 4.59 -24.25
N SER A 643 -4.77 5.76 -24.41
CA SER A 643 -4.11 7.05 -24.23
C SER A 643 -4.46 7.79 -22.95
N LEU A 644 -5.68 7.71 -22.44
CA LEU A 644 -6.14 8.57 -21.34
C LEU A 644 -6.40 7.81 -20.03
N THR A 645 -6.04 6.53 -19.97
CA THR A 645 -6.17 5.73 -18.74
C THR A 645 -4.82 5.17 -18.28
N ALA A 646 -4.62 5.11 -16.96
CA ALA A 646 -3.43 4.50 -16.37
C ALA A 646 -3.28 3.02 -16.76
N TRP A 647 -4.40 2.27 -16.83
CA TRP A 647 -4.38 0.85 -17.23
C TRP A 647 -3.95 0.68 -18.69
N GLY A 648 -4.47 1.50 -19.60
CA GLY A 648 -4.05 1.45 -21.00
C GLY A 648 -2.58 1.82 -21.21
N GLN A 649 -2.07 2.82 -20.49
CA GLN A 649 -0.64 3.15 -20.51
C GLN A 649 0.22 1.99 -19.99
N TRP A 650 -0.21 1.31 -18.93
CA TRP A 650 0.46 0.08 -18.48
C TRP A 650 0.47 -1.01 -19.56
N VAL A 651 -0.64 -1.21 -20.29
CA VAL A 651 -0.67 -2.16 -21.41
C VAL A 651 0.31 -1.74 -22.52
N VAL A 652 0.27 -0.48 -22.95
CA VAL A 652 1.13 0.04 -24.03
C VAL A 652 2.61 -0.07 -23.67
N PHE A 653 3.00 0.39 -22.47
CA PHE A 653 4.41 0.46 -22.09
C PHE A 653 4.92 -0.83 -21.45
N ALA A 654 4.28 -1.29 -20.37
CA ALA A 654 4.79 -2.40 -19.58
C ALA A 654 4.52 -3.78 -20.22
N ARG A 655 3.49 -3.92 -21.06
CA ARG A 655 3.15 -5.22 -21.70
C ARG A 655 3.57 -5.34 -23.16
N VAL A 656 3.74 -4.22 -23.87
CA VAL A 656 4.07 -4.25 -25.31
C VAL A 656 5.42 -3.58 -25.58
N TRP A 657 5.55 -2.27 -25.36
CA TRP A 657 6.73 -1.52 -25.80
C TRP A 657 8.03 -1.90 -25.09
N LEU A 658 8.03 -1.96 -23.76
CA LEU A 658 9.23 -2.28 -22.97
C LEU A 658 9.69 -3.74 -23.15
N PRO A 659 8.77 -4.73 -23.26
CA PRO A 659 9.13 -6.08 -23.67
C PRO A 659 9.67 -6.18 -25.10
N LEU A 660 9.06 -5.49 -26.07
CA LEU A 660 9.53 -5.47 -27.46
C LEU A 660 10.93 -4.86 -27.60
N THR A 661 11.27 -3.89 -26.76
CA THR A 661 12.60 -3.25 -26.73
C THR A 661 13.61 -3.99 -25.84
N GLY A 662 13.23 -5.14 -25.26
CA GLY A 662 14.08 -5.94 -24.37
C GLY A 662 14.36 -5.31 -23.00
N LYS A 663 13.73 -4.17 -22.69
CA LYS A 663 13.95 -3.40 -21.46
C LYS A 663 13.27 -3.98 -20.23
N LEU A 664 12.18 -4.72 -20.41
CA LEU A 664 11.46 -5.46 -19.37
C LEU A 664 11.02 -6.84 -19.88
N PRO A 665 10.68 -7.79 -18.99
CA PRO A 665 10.11 -9.06 -19.41
C PRO A 665 8.64 -8.93 -19.83
N TRP A 666 8.19 -9.82 -20.72
CA TRP A 666 6.76 -9.97 -21.04
C TRP A 666 5.91 -10.20 -19.79
N GLY A 667 6.37 -11.06 -18.88
CA GLY A 667 5.70 -11.38 -17.61
C GLY A 667 6.02 -10.42 -16.47
N LEU A 668 5.88 -9.10 -16.66
CA LEU A 668 6.26 -8.09 -15.65
C LEU A 668 5.68 -8.35 -14.24
N PRO A 669 4.38 -8.65 -14.04
CA PRO A 669 3.85 -8.92 -12.69
C PRO A 669 4.53 -10.11 -12.01
N ALA A 670 4.74 -11.21 -12.75
CA ALA A 670 5.43 -12.39 -12.24
C ALA A 670 6.90 -12.09 -11.93
N PHE A 671 7.55 -11.24 -12.72
CA PHE A 671 8.93 -10.79 -12.47
C PHE A 671 9.03 -9.93 -11.20
N LEU A 672 8.13 -8.96 -11.02
CA LEU A 672 8.12 -8.13 -9.81
C LEU A 672 7.84 -8.95 -8.55
N ASP A 673 6.92 -9.91 -8.64
CA ASP A 673 6.64 -10.83 -7.54
C ASP A 673 7.83 -11.77 -7.25
N ASP A 674 8.49 -12.28 -8.29
CA ASP A 674 9.70 -13.09 -8.14
C ASP A 674 10.83 -12.28 -7.49
N ALA A 675 11.04 -11.03 -7.92
CA ALA A 675 12.01 -10.12 -7.33
C ALA A 675 11.68 -9.75 -5.88
N TYR A 676 10.40 -9.68 -5.52
CA TYR A 676 9.95 -9.54 -4.13
C TYR A 676 10.25 -10.79 -3.30
N ARG A 677 9.85 -11.98 -3.78
CA ARG A 677 10.11 -13.25 -3.09
C ARG A 677 11.60 -13.50 -2.85
N ARG A 678 12.43 -13.11 -3.81
CA ARG A 678 13.89 -13.22 -3.78
C ARG A 678 14.58 -12.10 -2.98
N GLY A 679 13.84 -11.12 -2.47
CA GLY A 679 14.35 -10.07 -1.58
C GLY A 679 15.10 -8.93 -2.28
N VAL A 680 14.97 -8.79 -3.60
CA VAL A 680 15.49 -7.62 -4.35
C VAL A 680 14.56 -6.42 -4.19
N LEU A 681 13.26 -6.67 -4.27
CA LEU A 681 12.21 -5.68 -4.04
C LEU A 681 11.52 -5.92 -2.70
N ARG A 682 10.95 -4.86 -2.13
CA ARG A 682 10.00 -4.89 -1.02
C ARG A 682 8.65 -4.34 -1.49
N ARG A 683 7.56 -4.71 -0.83
CA ARG A 683 6.24 -4.12 -1.06
C ARG A 683 6.02 -2.94 -0.09
N ALA A 684 5.61 -1.80 -0.61
CA ALA A 684 5.21 -0.62 0.17
C ALA A 684 3.78 -0.23 -0.26
N GLY A 685 2.77 -0.70 0.47
CA GLY A 685 1.36 -0.52 0.09
C GLY A 685 1.04 -1.13 -1.29
N ALA A 686 0.61 -0.29 -2.23
CA ALA A 686 0.21 -0.68 -3.59
C ALA A 686 1.37 -0.70 -4.63
N VAL A 687 2.62 -0.47 -4.20
CA VAL A 687 3.79 -0.39 -5.08
C VAL A 687 4.92 -1.30 -4.59
N TYR A 688 5.86 -1.58 -5.49
CA TYR A 688 7.13 -2.22 -5.15
C TYR A 688 8.20 -1.14 -4.98
N GLN A 689 9.18 -1.36 -4.12
CA GLN A 689 10.37 -0.52 -4.00
C GLN A 689 11.61 -1.41 -4.01
N PHE A 690 12.76 -0.89 -4.42
CA PHE A 690 14.02 -1.59 -4.15
C PHE A 690 14.20 -1.74 -2.64
N ARG A 691 14.62 -2.92 -2.19
CA ARG A 691 14.78 -3.18 -0.75
C ARG A 691 15.80 -2.23 -0.12
N HIS A 692 16.82 -1.84 -0.87
CA HIS A 692 17.86 -0.92 -0.43
C HIS A 692 18.13 0.14 -1.48
N ALA A 693 18.19 1.41 -1.07
CA ALA A 693 18.53 2.53 -1.95
C ALA A 693 19.91 2.34 -2.63
N ARG A 694 20.91 1.80 -1.89
CA ARG A 694 22.24 1.47 -2.44
C ARG A 694 22.18 0.46 -3.60
N LEU A 695 21.28 -0.53 -3.54
CA LEU A 695 21.07 -1.47 -4.64
C LEU A 695 20.45 -0.77 -5.85
N GLN A 696 19.47 0.11 -5.64
CA GLN A 696 18.89 0.93 -6.71
C GLN A 696 19.96 1.82 -7.36
N GLU A 697 20.74 2.56 -6.58
CA GLU A 697 21.81 3.43 -7.08
C GLU A 697 22.86 2.63 -7.86
N HIS A 698 23.26 1.46 -7.38
CA HIS A 698 24.18 0.57 -8.08
C HIS A 698 23.60 0.10 -9.42
N PHE A 699 22.37 -0.42 -9.44
CA PHE A 699 21.73 -0.88 -10.67
C PHE A 699 21.50 0.24 -11.68
N ALA A 700 21.24 1.47 -11.22
CA ALA A 700 21.10 2.63 -12.08
C ALA A 700 22.42 3.02 -12.78
N ARG A 701 23.58 2.73 -12.15
CA ARG A 701 24.92 3.00 -12.72
C ARG A 701 25.43 1.92 -13.68
N LEU A 702 24.81 0.74 -13.73
CA LEU A 702 25.21 -0.37 -14.61
C LEU A 702 24.81 -0.19 -16.08
N ARG A 703 24.32 0.98 -16.47
CA ARG A 703 23.81 1.29 -17.80
C ARG A 703 24.51 2.51 -18.35
#